data_AF-A0A369SGZ8-F1
#
_entry.id   AF-A0A369SGZ8-F1
#
_cell.length_a   1.000
_cell.length_b   1.000
_cell.length_c   1.000
_cell.angle_alpha   90.00
_cell.angle_beta   90.00
_cell.angle_gamma   90.00
#
_symmetry.space_group_name_H-M   'P 1'
#
loop_
_entity.id
_entity.type
_entity.pdbx_description
1 polymer ?
#
loop_
_entity_poly.entity_id
_entity_poly.type
_entity_poly.pdbx_seq_one_letter_code
_entity_poly.pdbx_strand_id
1 'polypeptide(L)'
;MAWQPNEVDLRQILQLLKECQSPNTGIQTLVQNKLESLSCYPDFNNYLVFVLTKMTTEDDHTRSLAGLILKNNVKSHYEKFPENVRQLIKYECLHTIGDPSPLIRAIVAILITAVARNDGFAEWQDLIPALFQLVDSGNYEACEGAFLALHNICEDVADVADVVSGLPVDFMIPKFIQYIKHYSPKIRSLAVACICHFMQASTILPHIQDLIQNLFSVANDESGEVRKNVCHALVTLLGIRISQLVPFLNGIIEYMLVRTQDEDGNVALEACEFWLIIAEQSICKEALRPYLPSLVPVLVSGMKYSEIDVMLLKDDEHDEGIPDKEEDIKPRFHKPKLQSHQHVNGIDDNQGYGDVTTDNNYDDDSDDDEMLSEWNLRKCSAAALDILASVFGNDLLPVLLPILKEVLFNSDWVVKESGILVLGAVAEGCLRGLNQHLPTLIPFLIKSLSDDKAPVRSIACWTLSRYAHWVVNQSEKSFFQDLITELLKSLLDSNKRVQEAACSAFATLEEEACSALVPYLDHIIQTLVFAFSKYQRKNLLILYDAFGTLADSVGHHLNKPELIIMLMPPLIQKWNALHDQDRDLFPLLECLSSIAIALQSGFLPYAEPVFQRCVSLVEQTLSQSTVQIPIDQYDQPDKDFMIVALDLLSGLTEGIDKNIDSLIGKSNLLALLYQCMQDQTDEVRQSSFALLGDLTKACFGHVQQYVGDMMPLLGKNLNPDLVSVCNNSAWAIGEMAMQMGPDVQPYLPLVLDKLIEILNRDDIPKTLLENTAITVGRLGYVCPHEVAPKLPNFIQKWCKALRCIRDNEEKDSAFRGICRMISVNPGGVVQDFMYFCDAVASWHSPKEDLKETFHKILHGFKMQVGEENWRNFSNQFPQPLKERLANSYGV
;
A
#
# COMPACT_ATOMS: atom_id res chain seq x y z
N MET A 1 -30.65 10.69 -46.62
CA MET A 1 -31.69 11.61 -46.11
C MET A 1 -31.29 11.96 -44.68
N ALA A 2 -31.33 13.23 -44.30
CA ALA A 2 -31.11 13.62 -42.90
C ALA A 2 -32.23 13.03 -42.03
N TRP A 3 -31.87 12.45 -40.88
CA TRP A 3 -32.83 11.95 -39.90
C TRP A 3 -33.72 13.10 -39.41
N GLN A 4 -34.99 12.82 -39.13
CA GLN A 4 -35.96 13.79 -38.62
C GLN A 4 -36.78 13.12 -37.51
N PRO A 5 -37.01 13.80 -36.38
CA PRO A 5 -37.78 13.23 -35.27
C PRO A 5 -39.26 13.11 -35.64
N ASN A 6 -39.92 12.08 -35.13
CA ASN A 6 -41.38 12.05 -35.06
C ASN A 6 -41.84 12.94 -33.89
N GLU A 7 -42.71 13.90 -34.17
CA GLU A 7 -43.26 14.86 -33.19
C GLU A 7 -43.95 14.20 -31.99
N VAL A 8 -44.58 13.04 -32.18
CA VAL A 8 -45.26 12.33 -31.09
C VAL A 8 -44.23 11.70 -30.15
N ASP A 9 -43.23 11.03 -30.72
CA ASP A 9 -42.20 10.31 -29.96
C ASP A 9 -41.25 11.31 -29.26
N LEU A 10 -40.93 12.43 -29.92
CA LEU A 10 -40.14 13.51 -29.34
C LEU A 10 -40.81 14.09 -28.08
N ARG A 11 -42.14 14.29 -28.10
CA ARG A 11 -42.88 14.75 -26.91
C ARG A 11 -42.85 13.74 -25.77
N GLN A 12 -42.93 12.45 -26.08
CA GLN A 12 -42.85 11.40 -25.06
C GLN A 12 -41.45 11.36 -24.41
N ILE A 13 -40.39 11.51 -25.21
CA ILE A 13 -39.01 11.54 -24.71
C ILE A 13 -38.76 12.79 -23.86
N LEU A 14 -39.25 13.97 -24.28
CA LEU A 14 -39.17 15.19 -23.47
C LEU A 14 -39.91 15.06 -22.15
N GLN A 15 -41.10 14.43 -22.16
CA GLN A 15 -41.83 14.16 -20.92
C GLN A 15 -41.04 13.22 -20.01
N LEU A 16 -40.45 12.16 -20.56
CA LEU A 16 -39.63 11.21 -19.81
C LEU A 16 -38.41 11.89 -19.16
N LEU A 17 -37.70 12.75 -19.91
CA LEU A 17 -36.57 13.52 -19.40
C LEU A 17 -36.97 14.49 -18.27
N LYS A 18 -38.16 15.10 -18.37
CA LYS A 18 -38.71 15.94 -17.30
C LYS A 18 -39.12 15.12 -16.07
N GLU A 19 -39.62 13.90 -16.26
CA GLU A 19 -39.95 12.98 -15.16
C GLU A 19 -38.69 12.50 -14.41
N CYS A 20 -37.52 12.39 -15.07
CA CYS A 20 -36.24 12.11 -14.41
C CYS A 20 -35.87 13.17 -13.36
N GLN A 21 -36.31 14.42 -13.54
CA GLN A 21 -36.02 15.53 -12.64
C GLN A 21 -37.00 15.59 -11.45
N SER A 22 -37.94 14.65 -11.36
CA SER A 22 -38.91 14.58 -10.26
C SER A 22 -38.22 14.25 -8.93
N PRO A 23 -38.56 14.94 -7.82
CA PRO A 23 -38.05 14.60 -6.48
C PRO A 23 -38.69 13.32 -5.90
N ASN A 24 -39.61 12.67 -6.62
CA ASN A 24 -40.30 11.47 -6.16
C ASN A 24 -39.53 10.20 -6.58
N THR A 25 -39.00 9.48 -5.59
CA THR A 25 -38.23 8.24 -5.77
C THR A 25 -38.98 7.17 -6.57
N GLY A 26 -40.30 7.03 -6.38
CA GLY A 26 -41.11 6.06 -7.13
C GLY A 26 -41.26 6.40 -8.61
N ILE A 27 -41.25 7.69 -8.96
CA ILE A 27 -41.23 8.15 -10.35
C ILE A 27 -39.84 7.91 -10.95
N GLN A 28 -38.77 8.21 -10.22
CA GLN A 28 -37.39 7.98 -10.68
C GLN A 28 -37.12 6.51 -11.00
N THR A 29 -37.50 5.56 -10.14
CA THR A 29 -37.34 4.13 -10.41
C THR A 29 -38.12 3.69 -11.65
N LEU A 30 -39.35 4.19 -11.83
CA LEU A 30 -40.19 3.85 -12.98
C LEU A 30 -39.61 4.42 -14.29
N VAL A 31 -39.05 5.62 -14.25
CA VAL A 31 -38.41 6.26 -15.39
C VAL A 31 -37.09 5.57 -15.74
N GLN A 32 -36.29 5.17 -14.76
CA GLN A 32 -35.06 4.41 -14.95
C GLN A 32 -35.31 3.09 -15.70
N ASN A 33 -36.29 2.30 -15.25
CA ASN A 33 -36.69 1.06 -15.93
C ASN A 33 -37.14 1.30 -17.38
N LYS A 34 -37.84 2.41 -17.64
CA LYS A 34 -38.23 2.79 -19.00
C LYS A 34 -37.03 3.19 -19.85
N LEU A 35 -36.09 3.96 -19.30
CA LEU A 35 -34.86 4.37 -19.98
C LEU A 35 -34.01 3.16 -20.39
N GLU A 36 -33.87 2.17 -19.50
CA GLU A 36 -33.17 0.91 -19.80
C GLU A 36 -33.86 0.10 -20.91
N SER A 37 -35.18 0.10 -20.95
CA SER A 37 -35.92 -0.54 -22.04
C SER A 37 -35.71 0.17 -23.39
N LEU A 38 -35.58 1.50 -23.37
CA LEU A 38 -35.41 2.35 -24.55
C LEU A 38 -33.98 2.40 -25.07
N SER A 39 -32.96 2.24 -24.21
CA SER A 39 -31.54 2.23 -24.60
C SER A 39 -31.18 1.11 -25.58
N CYS A 40 -31.99 0.05 -25.62
CA CYS A 40 -31.88 -1.07 -26.55
C CYS A 40 -32.28 -0.71 -28.00
N TYR A 41 -32.97 0.41 -28.22
CA TYR A 41 -33.42 0.85 -29.54
C TYR A 41 -32.47 1.89 -30.12
N PRO A 42 -31.80 1.63 -31.26
CA PRO A 42 -30.84 2.57 -31.83
C PRO A 42 -31.41 3.96 -32.15
N ASP A 43 -32.69 4.03 -32.52
CA ASP A 43 -33.34 5.29 -32.88
C ASP A 43 -33.55 6.21 -31.67
N PHE A 44 -33.64 5.66 -30.45
CA PHE A 44 -33.73 6.45 -29.21
C PHE A 44 -32.51 7.37 -29.05
N ASN A 45 -31.33 6.90 -29.43
CA ASN A 45 -30.10 7.69 -29.38
C ASN A 45 -30.10 8.88 -30.35
N ASN A 46 -30.82 8.78 -31.49
CA ASN A 46 -31.03 9.91 -32.40
C ASN A 46 -31.89 11.01 -31.76
N TYR A 47 -32.93 10.63 -31.00
CA TYR A 47 -33.73 11.59 -30.25
C TYR A 47 -32.93 12.26 -29.14
N LEU A 48 -32.11 11.51 -28.40
CA LEU A 48 -31.27 12.09 -27.33
C LEU A 48 -30.29 13.14 -27.87
N VAL A 49 -29.59 12.84 -28.99
CA VAL A 49 -28.68 13.83 -29.59
C VAL A 49 -29.45 15.01 -30.19
N PHE A 50 -30.66 14.79 -30.73
CA PHE A 50 -31.50 15.87 -31.25
C PHE A 50 -31.98 16.81 -30.14
N VAL A 51 -32.40 16.28 -28.99
CA VAL A 51 -32.79 17.08 -27.82
C VAL A 51 -31.60 17.90 -27.30
N LEU A 52 -30.42 17.28 -27.20
CA LEU A 52 -29.20 17.97 -26.79
C LEU A 52 -28.86 19.15 -27.73
N THR A 53 -28.94 18.94 -29.04
CA THR A 53 -28.31 19.83 -30.04
C THR A 53 -29.26 20.78 -30.78
N LYS A 54 -30.51 20.37 -31.06
CA LYS A 54 -31.45 21.16 -31.87
C LYS A 54 -32.56 21.83 -31.05
N MET A 55 -32.90 21.28 -29.89
CA MET A 55 -33.98 21.82 -29.05
C MET A 55 -33.53 22.96 -28.15
N THR A 56 -33.05 24.04 -28.75
CA THR A 56 -32.56 25.24 -28.04
C THR A 56 -33.64 26.00 -27.25
N THR A 57 -34.92 25.66 -27.43
CA THR A 57 -36.05 26.20 -26.66
C THR A 57 -36.30 25.49 -25.34
N GLU A 58 -35.78 24.27 -25.17
CA GLU A 58 -35.84 23.56 -23.89
C GLU A 58 -34.73 24.06 -22.96
N ASP A 59 -34.92 23.85 -21.65
CA ASP A 59 -33.95 24.29 -20.66
C ASP A 59 -32.65 23.47 -20.72
N ASP A 60 -31.54 24.10 -20.31
CA ASP A 60 -30.21 23.50 -20.37
C ASP A 60 -30.09 22.20 -19.54
N HIS A 61 -30.87 22.03 -18.47
CA HIS A 61 -30.83 20.82 -17.65
C HIS A 61 -31.46 19.62 -18.37
N THR A 62 -32.58 19.83 -19.05
CA THR A 62 -33.24 18.81 -19.88
C THR A 62 -32.34 18.40 -21.05
N ARG A 63 -31.70 19.38 -21.71
CA ARG A 63 -30.75 19.14 -22.80
C ARG A 63 -29.50 18.39 -22.32
N SER A 64 -28.92 18.80 -21.19
CA SER A 64 -27.73 18.15 -20.62
C SER A 64 -28.01 16.73 -20.16
N LEU A 65 -29.18 16.48 -19.56
CA LEU A 65 -29.61 15.14 -19.15
C LEU A 65 -29.73 14.19 -20.35
N ALA A 66 -30.29 14.66 -21.47
CA ALA A 66 -30.35 13.87 -22.70
C ALA A 66 -28.94 13.46 -23.17
N GLY A 67 -27.99 14.38 -23.11
CA GLY A 67 -26.59 14.11 -23.43
C GLY A 67 -25.90 13.13 -22.46
N LEU A 68 -26.18 13.21 -21.15
CA LEU A 68 -25.64 12.28 -20.16
C LEU A 68 -26.18 10.85 -20.32
N ILE A 69 -27.47 10.71 -20.59
CA ILE A 69 -28.07 9.40 -20.90
C ILE A 69 -27.45 8.83 -22.18
N LEU A 70 -27.28 9.67 -23.21
CA LEU A 70 -26.63 9.25 -24.46
C LEU A 70 -25.18 8.83 -24.23
N LYS A 71 -24.42 9.55 -23.38
CA LYS A 71 -23.06 9.16 -23.00
C LYS A 71 -23.02 7.76 -22.37
N ASN A 72 -23.95 7.46 -21.46
CA ASN A 72 -24.03 6.14 -20.83
C ASN A 72 -24.39 5.06 -21.85
N ASN A 73 -25.29 5.34 -22.80
CA ASN A 73 -25.62 4.41 -23.87
C ASN A 73 -24.44 4.17 -24.82
N VAL A 74 -23.65 5.19 -25.14
CA VAL A 74 -22.39 5.04 -25.89
C VAL A 74 -21.45 4.14 -25.10
N LYS A 75 -21.21 4.39 -23.81
CA LYS A 75 -20.33 3.56 -22.99
C LYS A 75 -20.74 2.08 -22.97
N SER A 76 -22.03 1.78 -22.88
CA SER A 76 -22.52 0.40 -22.69
C SER A 76 -22.86 -0.34 -24.00
N HIS A 77 -23.23 0.36 -25.06
CA HIS A 77 -23.89 -0.24 -26.23
C HIS A 77 -23.39 0.28 -27.60
N TYR A 78 -22.29 1.05 -27.65
CA TYR A 78 -21.81 1.67 -28.90
C TYR A 78 -21.59 0.67 -30.05
N GLU A 79 -21.08 -0.53 -29.78
CA GLU A 79 -20.89 -1.59 -30.78
C GLU A 79 -22.18 -1.96 -31.51
N LYS A 80 -23.33 -1.86 -30.84
CA LYS A 80 -24.66 -2.18 -31.40
C LYS A 80 -25.26 -1.02 -32.19
N PHE A 81 -24.64 0.17 -32.17
CA PHE A 81 -25.17 1.34 -32.87
C PHE A 81 -24.96 1.19 -34.39
N PRO A 82 -26.02 1.36 -35.21
CA PRO A 82 -25.89 1.44 -36.65
C PRO A 82 -25.02 2.62 -37.09
N GLU A 83 -24.31 2.47 -38.21
CA GLU A 83 -23.38 3.49 -38.72
C GLU A 83 -24.04 4.85 -38.94
N ASN A 84 -25.29 4.88 -39.40
CA ASN A 84 -26.03 6.13 -39.60
C ASN A 84 -26.32 6.88 -38.28
N VAL A 85 -26.49 6.15 -37.16
CA VAL A 85 -26.68 6.73 -35.82
C VAL A 85 -25.34 7.29 -35.33
N ARG A 86 -24.26 6.52 -35.49
CA ARG A 86 -22.90 6.97 -35.13
C ARG A 86 -22.53 8.25 -35.88
N GLN A 87 -22.73 8.30 -37.19
CA GLN A 87 -22.44 9.47 -38.02
C GLN A 87 -23.30 10.69 -37.65
N LEU A 88 -24.58 10.50 -37.32
CA LEU A 88 -25.44 11.59 -36.86
C LEU A 88 -24.93 12.17 -35.53
N ILE A 89 -24.59 11.31 -34.56
CA ILE A 89 -24.06 11.74 -33.26
C ILE A 89 -22.76 12.53 -33.45
N LYS A 90 -21.81 11.98 -34.24
CA LYS A 90 -20.54 12.65 -34.56
C LYS A 90 -20.75 14.03 -35.19
N TYR A 91 -21.63 14.10 -36.20
CA TYR A 91 -21.94 15.35 -36.91
C TYR A 91 -22.55 16.40 -35.99
N GLU A 92 -23.59 16.04 -35.23
CA GLU A 92 -24.32 16.97 -34.37
C GLU A 92 -23.47 17.47 -33.19
N CYS A 93 -22.62 16.60 -32.63
CA CYS A 93 -21.69 17.01 -31.57
C CYS A 93 -20.69 18.05 -32.07
N LEU A 94 -20.04 17.82 -33.21
CA LEU A 94 -19.06 18.77 -33.76
C LEU A 94 -19.69 20.13 -34.14
N HIS A 95 -20.95 20.15 -34.58
CA HIS A 95 -21.65 21.40 -34.91
C HIS A 95 -22.18 22.15 -33.69
N THR A 96 -22.34 21.47 -32.54
CA THR A 96 -22.91 22.04 -31.30
C THR A 96 -21.84 22.34 -30.25
N ILE A 97 -20.58 22.01 -30.51
CA ILE A 97 -19.48 22.23 -29.56
C ILE A 97 -19.29 23.70 -29.16
N GLY A 98 -19.73 24.64 -29.99
CA GLY A 98 -19.77 26.08 -29.70
C GLY A 98 -21.13 26.60 -29.20
N ASP A 99 -21.94 25.77 -28.54
CA ASP A 99 -23.22 26.18 -27.95
C ASP A 99 -23.00 27.35 -26.95
N PRO A 100 -23.92 28.33 -26.85
CA PRO A 100 -23.79 29.44 -25.90
C PRO A 100 -23.75 28.99 -24.42
N SER A 101 -24.39 27.88 -24.08
CA SER A 101 -24.43 27.35 -22.72
C SER A 101 -23.14 26.58 -22.36
N PRO A 102 -22.40 27.00 -21.31
CA PRO A 102 -21.21 26.27 -20.86
C PRO A 102 -21.50 24.81 -20.47
N LEU A 103 -22.68 24.56 -19.90
CA LEU A 103 -23.11 23.21 -19.51
C LEU A 103 -23.25 22.30 -20.74
N ILE A 104 -23.85 22.80 -21.81
CA ILE A 104 -24.02 22.05 -23.06
C ILE A 104 -22.67 21.82 -23.73
N ARG A 105 -21.78 22.81 -23.77
CA ARG A 105 -20.41 22.64 -24.30
C ARG A 105 -19.68 21.51 -23.57
N ALA A 106 -19.74 21.48 -22.23
CA ALA A 106 -19.11 20.43 -21.43
C ALA A 106 -19.67 19.03 -21.73
N ILE A 107 -21.00 18.88 -21.80
CA ILE A 107 -21.63 17.59 -22.13
C ILE A 107 -21.29 17.12 -23.55
N VAL A 108 -21.30 18.03 -24.52
CA VAL A 108 -20.90 17.71 -25.90
C VAL A 108 -19.43 17.28 -25.97
N ALA A 109 -18.53 17.95 -25.24
CA ALA A 109 -17.12 17.55 -25.15
C ALA A 109 -16.93 16.14 -24.55
N ILE A 110 -17.65 15.82 -23.46
CA ILE A 110 -17.67 14.49 -22.86
C ILE A 110 -18.17 13.44 -23.85
N LEU A 111 -19.23 13.75 -24.60
CA LEU A 111 -19.81 12.83 -25.57
C LEU A 111 -18.89 12.57 -26.77
N ILE A 112 -18.21 13.60 -27.29
CA ILE A 112 -17.18 13.46 -28.32
C ILE A 112 -16.09 12.50 -27.86
N THR A 113 -15.62 12.68 -26.61
CA THR A 113 -14.57 11.84 -26.01
C THR A 113 -15.03 10.39 -25.88
N ALA A 114 -16.24 10.17 -25.35
CA ALA A 114 -16.83 8.84 -25.20
C ALA A 114 -16.97 8.11 -26.55
N VAL A 115 -17.39 8.83 -27.61
CA VAL A 115 -17.49 8.26 -28.96
C VAL A 115 -16.10 7.93 -29.51
N ALA A 116 -15.14 8.87 -29.41
CA ALA A 116 -13.77 8.67 -29.89
C ALA A 116 -13.09 7.45 -29.24
N ARG A 117 -13.29 7.23 -27.94
CA ARG A 117 -12.75 6.09 -27.20
C ARG A 117 -13.30 4.74 -27.70
N ASN A 118 -14.59 4.66 -28.01
CA ASN A 118 -15.22 3.42 -28.48
C ASN A 118 -15.00 3.15 -29.97
N ASP A 119 -14.89 4.19 -30.79
CA ASP A 119 -14.69 4.07 -32.24
C ASP A 119 -13.22 3.87 -32.63
N GLY A 120 -12.32 4.45 -31.85
CA GLY A 120 -10.89 4.51 -32.14
C GLY A 120 -10.50 5.69 -33.03
N PHE A 121 -9.36 6.30 -32.74
CA PHE A 121 -8.85 7.47 -33.48
C PHE A 121 -8.48 7.17 -34.94
N ALA A 122 -8.21 5.89 -35.26
CA ALA A 122 -7.95 5.46 -36.64
C ALA A 122 -9.21 5.49 -37.53
N GLU A 123 -10.40 5.31 -36.96
CA GLU A 123 -11.67 5.34 -37.68
C GLU A 123 -12.26 6.75 -37.76
N TRP A 124 -12.03 7.59 -36.74
CA TRP A 124 -12.45 9.01 -36.73
C TRP A 124 -11.27 9.98 -36.97
N GLN A 125 -10.54 9.79 -38.08
CA GLN A 125 -9.32 10.54 -38.40
C GLN A 125 -9.52 12.06 -38.50
N ASP A 126 -10.70 12.51 -38.92
CA ASP A 126 -11.02 13.93 -39.09
C ASP A 126 -11.35 14.66 -37.78
N LEU A 127 -11.48 13.94 -36.65
CA LEU A 127 -11.85 14.53 -35.36
C LEU A 127 -10.85 15.60 -34.90
N ILE A 128 -9.57 15.22 -34.78
CA ILE A 128 -8.53 16.12 -34.27
C ILE A 128 -8.35 17.33 -35.20
N PRO A 129 -8.24 17.18 -36.53
CA PRO A 129 -8.24 18.33 -37.45
C PRO A 129 -9.46 19.24 -37.29
N ALA A 130 -10.67 18.68 -37.15
CA ALA A 130 -11.89 19.48 -36.98
C ALA A 130 -11.88 20.27 -35.67
N LEU A 131 -11.43 19.67 -34.56
CA LEU A 131 -11.31 20.36 -33.28
C LEU A 131 -10.31 21.52 -33.35
N PHE A 132 -9.16 21.36 -34.00
CA PHE A 132 -8.21 22.47 -34.16
C PHE A 132 -8.72 23.56 -35.11
N GLN A 133 -9.52 23.23 -36.14
CA GLN A 133 -10.20 24.25 -36.95
C GLN A 133 -11.19 25.08 -36.12
N LEU A 134 -11.87 24.46 -35.16
CA LEU A 134 -12.78 25.14 -34.23
C LEU A 134 -12.01 26.01 -33.23
N VAL A 135 -10.85 25.54 -32.75
CA VAL A 135 -9.92 26.31 -31.92
C VAL A 135 -9.40 27.55 -32.65
N ASP A 136 -9.09 27.43 -33.94
CA ASP A 136 -8.61 28.51 -34.81
C ASP A 136 -9.77 29.39 -35.38
N SER A 137 -11.04 29.10 -35.07
CA SER A 137 -12.22 29.74 -35.70
C SER A 137 -12.46 31.21 -35.33
N GLY A 138 -11.82 31.69 -34.25
CA GLY A 138 -12.04 33.03 -33.69
C GLY A 138 -13.34 33.21 -32.90
N ASN A 139 -14.21 32.19 -32.86
CA ASN A 139 -15.38 32.16 -31.97
C ASN A 139 -14.96 31.62 -30.60
N TYR A 140 -15.28 32.36 -29.53
CA TYR A 140 -14.85 32.01 -28.17
C TYR A 140 -15.49 30.70 -27.69
N GLU A 141 -16.80 30.55 -27.86
CA GLU A 141 -17.57 29.40 -27.41
C GLU A 141 -17.12 28.12 -28.12
N ALA A 142 -16.91 28.19 -29.45
CA ALA A 142 -16.40 27.07 -30.24
C ALA A 142 -14.96 26.71 -29.84
N CYS A 143 -14.12 27.71 -29.57
CA CYS A 143 -12.75 27.50 -29.12
C CYS A 143 -12.70 26.82 -27.75
N GLU A 144 -13.48 27.32 -26.78
CA GLU A 144 -13.58 26.73 -25.45
C GLU A 144 -14.11 25.29 -25.50
N GLY A 145 -15.21 25.05 -26.22
CA GLY A 145 -15.78 23.71 -26.35
C GLY A 145 -14.82 22.72 -27.01
N ALA A 146 -14.08 23.17 -28.03
CA ALA A 146 -13.06 22.35 -28.68
C ALA A 146 -11.89 22.04 -27.73
N PHE A 147 -11.44 23.00 -26.93
CA PHE A 147 -10.41 22.77 -25.90
C PHE A 147 -10.88 21.82 -24.80
N LEU A 148 -12.15 21.88 -24.37
CA LEU A 148 -12.72 20.92 -23.42
C LEU A 148 -12.71 19.50 -23.99
N ALA A 149 -13.11 19.33 -25.25
CA ALA A 149 -13.07 18.02 -25.91
C ALA A 149 -11.63 17.52 -26.05
N LEU A 150 -10.69 18.38 -26.44
CA LEU A 150 -9.27 18.04 -26.54
C LEU A 150 -8.71 17.65 -25.18
N HIS A 151 -9.01 18.39 -24.11
CA HIS A 151 -8.54 18.08 -22.76
C HIS A 151 -9.00 16.69 -22.31
N ASN A 152 -10.30 16.39 -22.40
CA ASN A 152 -10.86 15.09 -22.04
C ASN A 152 -10.25 13.95 -22.89
N ILE A 153 -10.02 14.19 -24.19
CA ILE A 153 -9.32 13.22 -25.05
C ILE A 153 -7.89 12.98 -24.56
N CYS A 154 -7.15 14.04 -24.19
CA CYS A 154 -5.78 13.93 -23.70
C CYS A 154 -5.71 13.15 -22.38
N GLU A 155 -6.65 13.38 -21.48
CA GLU A 155 -6.79 12.64 -20.22
C GLU A 155 -7.03 11.14 -20.46
N ASP A 156 -7.97 10.78 -21.35
CA ASP A 156 -8.32 9.39 -21.66
C ASP A 156 -7.19 8.59 -22.37
N VAL A 157 -6.24 9.26 -23.04
CA VAL A 157 -5.20 8.61 -23.87
C VAL A 157 -3.78 8.78 -23.34
N ALA A 158 -3.59 9.47 -22.21
CA ALA A 158 -2.28 9.83 -21.68
C ALA A 158 -1.33 8.62 -21.55
N ASP A 159 -1.81 7.53 -20.95
CA ASP A 159 -1.01 6.33 -20.65
C ASP A 159 -0.64 5.47 -21.87
N VAL A 160 -1.36 5.65 -22.98
CA VAL A 160 -1.20 4.87 -24.21
C VAL A 160 -0.77 5.72 -25.40
N ALA A 161 -0.41 6.98 -25.17
CA ALA A 161 -0.17 7.98 -26.22
C ALA A 161 0.91 7.56 -27.23
N ASP A 162 1.97 6.84 -26.80
CA ASP A 162 3.02 6.32 -27.67
C ASP A 162 2.60 5.08 -28.50
N VAL A 163 1.48 4.44 -28.13
CA VAL A 163 0.98 3.18 -28.72
C VAL A 163 -0.30 3.39 -29.54
N VAL A 164 -1.05 4.46 -29.31
CA VAL A 164 -2.29 4.76 -30.02
C VAL A 164 -2.02 5.16 -31.47
N SER A 165 -2.25 4.22 -32.39
CA SER A 165 -2.21 4.49 -33.83
C SER A 165 -3.24 5.55 -34.22
N GLY A 166 -2.79 6.64 -34.84
CA GLY A 166 -3.65 7.67 -35.44
C GLY A 166 -3.80 8.99 -34.68
N LEU A 167 -3.23 9.13 -33.46
CA LEU A 167 -3.25 10.41 -32.74
C LEU A 167 -2.04 11.29 -33.13
N PRO A 168 -2.24 12.49 -33.70
CA PRO A 168 -1.14 13.32 -34.21
C PRO A 168 -0.51 14.19 -33.10
N VAL A 169 0.07 13.58 -32.07
CA VAL A 169 0.62 14.28 -30.89
C VAL A 169 1.66 15.35 -31.26
N ASP A 170 2.51 15.07 -32.25
CA ASP A 170 3.51 16.01 -32.79
C ASP A 170 2.90 17.31 -33.35
N PHE A 171 1.66 17.25 -33.83
CA PHE A 171 0.91 18.41 -34.30
C PHE A 171 0.20 19.15 -33.16
N MET A 172 -0.27 18.41 -32.16
CA MET A 172 -1.07 18.93 -31.04
C MET A 172 -0.25 19.78 -30.08
N ILE A 173 0.93 19.30 -29.66
CA ILE A 173 1.77 19.94 -28.63
C ILE A 173 2.14 21.39 -29.01
N PRO A 174 2.68 21.69 -30.21
CA PRO A 174 3.03 23.07 -30.58
C PRO A 174 1.82 24.00 -30.59
N LYS A 175 0.65 23.50 -31.00
CA LYS A 175 -0.61 24.24 -30.99
C LYS A 175 -1.04 24.57 -29.56
N PHE A 176 -0.98 23.62 -28.63
CA PHE A 176 -1.29 23.92 -27.23
C PHE A 176 -0.35 24.98 -26.64
N ILE A 177 0.96 24.89 -26.91
CA ILE A 177 1.95 25.87 -26.43
C ILE A 177 1.62 27.29 -26.92
N GLN A 178 1.15 27.43 -28.17
CA GLN A 178 0.73 28.72 -28.72
C GLN A 178 -0.42 29.36 -27.92
N TYR A 179 -1.36 28.55 -27.42
CA TYR A 179 -2.55 29.02 -26.71
C TYR A 179 -2.33 29.28 -25.21
N ILE A 180 -1.13 28.98 -24.67
CA ILE A 180 -0.75 29.40 -23.30
C ILE A 180 -0.81 30.93 -23.16
N LYS A 181 -0.59 31.70 -24.23
CA LYS A 181 -0.65 33.18 -24.23
C LYS A 181 -2.00 33.74 -24.70
N HIS A 182 -3.05 32.93 -24.73
CA HIS A 182 -4.37 33.37 -25.16
C HIS A 182 -4.97 34.42 -24.21
N TYR A 183 -5.83 35.31 -24.72
CA TYR A 183 -6.40 36.40 -23.92
C TYR A 183 -7.35 35.90 -22.81
N SER A 184 -8.05 34.78 -23.03
CA SER A 184 -8.94 34.17 -22.05
C SER A 184 -8.19 33.27 -21.06
N PRO A 185 -8.32 33.47 -19.73
CA PRO A 185 -7.70 32.62 -18.72
C PRO A 185 -8.15 31.16 -18.78
N LYS A 186 -9.42 30.91 -19.14
CA LYS A 186 -9.95 29.54 -19.25
C LYS A 186 -9.24 28.74 -20.33
N ILE A 187 -8.99 29.35 -21.49
CA ILE A 187 -8.26 28.73 -22.60
C ILE A 187 -6.79 28.55 -22.25
N ARG A 188 -6.16 29.52 -21.56
CA ARG A 188 -4.78 29.35 -21.07
C ARG A 188 -4.65 28.14 -20.15
N SER A 189 -5.57 28.02 -19.19
CA SER A 189 -5.62 26.90 -18.24
C SER A 189 -5.80 25.55 -18.96
N LEU A 190 -6.76 25.44 -19.90
CA LEU A 190 -6.99 24.23 -20.68
C LEU A 190 -5.77 23.87 -21.56
N ALA A 191 -5.14 24.87 -22.18
CA ALA A 191 -3.94 24.65 -22.99
C ALA A 191 -2.78 24.06 -22.17
N VAL A 192 -2.55 24.55 -20.94
CA VAL A 192 -1.54 23.99 -20.05
C VAL A 192 -1.94 22.58 -19.60
N ALA A 193 -3.19 22.36 -19.19
CA ALA A 193 -3.70 21.05 -18.76
C ALA A 193 -3.54 19.97 -19.85
N CYS A 194 -3.89 20.28 -21.10
CA CYS A 194 -3.69 19.36 -22.23
C CYS A 194 -2.22 18.92 -22.39
N ILE A 195 -1.26 19.83 -22.15
CA ILE A 195 0.17 19.53 -22.28
C ILE A 195 0.64 18.63 -21.12
N CYS A 196 0.11 18.82 -19.91
CA CYS A 196 0.47 18.01 -18.73
C CYS A 196 0.28 16.50 -18.97
N HIS A 197 -0.77 16.10 -19.69
CA HIS A 197 -1.02 14.70 -20.04
C HIS A 197 0.04 14.07 -20.97
N PHE A 198 0.83 14.88 -21.69
CA PHE A 198 1.85 14.39 -22.64
C PHE A 198 3.29 14.58 -22.13
N MET A 199 3.50 14.93 -20.86
CA MET A 199 4.84 15.19 -20.32
C MET A 199 5.75 13.94 -20.29
N GLN A 200 5.15 12.75 -20.28
CA GLN A 200 5.87 11.47 -20.37
C GLN A 200 6.27 11.11 -21.82
N ALA A 201 5.47 11.54 -22.80
CA ALA A 201 5.64 11.18 -24.20
C ALA A 201 6.99 11.63 -24.75
N SER A 202 7.58 10.83 -25.64
CA SER A 202 8.87 11.17 -26.27
C SER A 202 8.80 12.42 -27.17
N THR A 203 7.61 12.72 -27.70
CA THR A 203 7.30 13.81 -28.63
C THR A 203 7.38 15.21 -27.99
N ILE A 204 7.31 15.33 -26.65
CA ILE A 204 7.42 16.61 -25.95
C ILE A 204 8.86 17.13 -25.91
N LEU A 205 9.87 16.25 -25.98
CA LEU A 205 11.29 16.57 -25.84
C LEU A 205 11.78 17.77 -26.66
N PRO A 206 11.51 17.88 -27.98
CA PRO A 206 11.94 19.04 -28.77
C PRO A 206 11.27 20.36 -28.36
N HIS A 207 10.16 20.31 -27.62
CA HIS A 207 9.35 21.48 -27.28
C HIS A 207 9.48 21.91 -25.80
N ILE A 208 10.24 21.19 -24.97
CA ILE A 208 10.36 21.47 -23.53
C ILE A 208 10.87 22.89 -23.25
N GLN A 209 11.87 23.37 -23.99
CA GLN A 209 12.42 24.72 -23.78
C GLN A 209 11.38 25.81 -24.07
N ASP A 210 10.65 25.67 -25.18
CA ASP A 210 9.57 26.57 -25.55
C ASP A 210 8.43 26.52 -24.52
N LEU A 211 8.08 25.33 -24.05
CA LEU A 211 7.08 25.12 -23.02
C LEU A 211 7.46 25.85 -21.73
N ILE A 212 8.66 25.63 -21.20
CA ILE A 212 9.15 26.28 -19.97
C ILE A 212 9.09 27.80 -20.11
N GLN A 213 9.53 28.36 -21.24
CA GLN A 213 9.46 29.80 -21.48
C GLN A 213 8.02 30.33 -21.48
N ASN A 214 7.08 29.59 -22.06
CA ASN A 214 5.67 29.97 -22.08
C ASN A 214 5.02 29.83 -20.70
N LEU A 215 5.33 28.78 -19.93
CA LEU A 215 4.89 28.63 -18.54
C LEU A 215 5.34 29.81 -17.67
N PHE A 216 6.61 30.20 -17.77
CA PHE A 216 7.11 31.38 -17.02
C PHE A 216 6.43 32.69 -17.43
N SER A 217 5.99 32.82 -18.68
CA SER A 217 5.27 34.02 -19.12
C SER A 217 3.88 34.19 -18.49
N VAL A 218 3.29 33.10 -17.99
CA VAL A 218 1.99 33.08 -17.31
C VAL A 218 2.08 32.68 -15.84
N ALA A 219 3.29 32.64 -15.26
CA ALA A 219 3.50 32.23 -13.87
C ALA A 219 2.81 33.15 -12.84
N ASN A 220 2.64 34.43 -13.18
CA ASN A 220 1.95 35.42 -12.35
C ASN A 220 0.57 35.79 -12.91
N ASP A 221 -0.10 34.85 -13.57
CA ASP A 221 -1.47 35.05 -14.05
C ASP A 221 -2.43 35.43 -12.89
N GLU A 222 -3.40 36.30 -13.16
CA GLU A 222 -4.42 36.68 -12.18
C GLU A 222 -5.36 35.51 -11.84
N SER A 223 -5.57 34.58 -12.79
CA SER A 223 -6.42 33.40 -12.60
C SER A 223 -5.71 32.32 -11.78
N GLY A 224 -6.30 31.95 -10.64
CA GLY A 224 -5.84 30.84 -9.80
C GLY A 224 -5.72 29.52 -10.57
N GLU A 225 -6.71 29.21 -11.42
CA GLU A 225 -6.72 27.99 -12.23
C GLU A 225 -5.54 27.91 -13.23
N VAL A 226 -5.08 29.05 -13.76
CA VAL A 226 -3.88 29.09 -14.61
C VAL A 226 -2.63 28.86 -13.75
N ARG A 227 -2.51 29.54 -12.60
CA ARG A 227 -1.38 29.35 -11.68
C ARG A 227 -1.28 27.90 -11.19
N LYS A 228 -2.41 27.28 -10.85
CA LYS A 228 -2.55 25.88 -10.46
C LYS A 228 -1.94 24.95 -11.52
N ASN A 229 -2.40 25.06 -12.77
CA ASN A 229 -1.92 24.23 -13.86
C ASN A 229 -0.44 24.50 -14.20
N VAL A 230 0.05 25.72 -14.01
CA VAL A 230 1.49 26.03 -14.16
C VAL A 230 2.32 25.35 -13.07
N CYS A 231 1.86 25.37 -11.82
CA CYS A 231 2.50 24.64 -10.72
C CYS A 231 2.54 23.13 -11.04
N HIS A 232 1.38 22.55 -11.37
CA HIS A 232 1.26 21.14 -11.75
C HIS A 232 2.23 20.77 -12.88
N ALA A 233 2.25 21.53 -13.98
CA ALA A 233 3.15 21.29 -15.11
C ALA A 233 4.63 21.26 -14.70
N LEU A 234 5.05 22.17 -13.81
CA LEU A 234 6.42 22.23 -13.32
C LEU A 234 6.75 21.06 -12.38
N VAL A 235 5.80 20.63 -11.54
CA VAL A 235 5.93 19.43 -10.68
C VAL A 235 6.07 18.16 -11.54
N THR A 236 5.21 17.99 -12.54
CA THR A 236 5.28 16.86 -13.48
C THR A 236 6.63 16.83 -14.24
N LEU A 237 7.08 17.99 -14.74
CA LEU A 237 8.37 18.10 -15.43
C LEU A 237 9.56 17.79 -14.49
N LEU A 238 9.46 18.13 -13.21
CA LEU A 238 10.49 17.81 -12.22
C LEU A 238 10.63 16.30 -12.02
N GLY A 239 9.51 15.59 -11.85
CA GLY A 239 9.53 14.14 -11.63
C GLY A 239 10.07 13.34 -12.81
N ILE A 240 9.76 13.77 -14.05
CA ILE A 240 10.07 12.99 -15.26
C ILE A 240 11.34 13.48 -15.96
N ARG A 241 11.61 14.80 -15.95
CA ARG A 241 12.58 15.46 -16.85
C ARG A 241 13.48 16.46 -16.13
N ILE A 242 13.87 16.19 -14.88
CA ILE A 242 14.72 17.09 -14.07
C ILE A 242 15.95 17.63 -14.80
N SER A 243 16.60 16.81 -15.64
CA SER A 243 17.81 17.20 -16.40
C SER A 243 17.62 18.45 -17.26
N GLN A 244 16.40 18.68 -17.79
CA GLN A 244 16.06 19.85 -18.57
C GLN A 244 15.69 21.07 -17.71
N LEU A 245 15.27 20.85 -16.47
CA LEU A 245 14.91 21.91 -15.52
C LEU A 245 16.11 22.44 -14.72
N VAL A 246 17.20 21.68 -14.58
CA VAL A 246 18.39 22.09 -13.82
C VAL A 246 18.84 23.54 -14.11
N PRO A 247 18.91 24.02 -15.37
CA PRO A 247 19.34 25.39 -15.65
C PRO A 247 18.43 26.49 -15.09
N PHE A 248 17.15 26.17 -14.84
CA PHE A 248 16.12 27.09 -14.39
C PHE A 248 15.71 26.87 -12.92
N LEU A 249 16.29 25.85 -12.27
CA LEU A 249 15.80 25.31 -11.00
C LEU A 249 15.71 26.35 -9.88
N ASN A 250 16.69 27.25 -9.75
CA ASN A 250 16.66 28.30 -8.72
C ASN A 250 15.45 29.23 -8.87
N GLY A 251 15.12 29.63 -10.10
CA GLY A 251 13.95 30.46 -10.38
C GLY A 251 12.63 29.70 -10.14
N ILE A 252 12.62 28.40 -10.40
CA ILE A 252 11.46 27.53 -10.10
C ILE A 252 11.28 27.40 -8.59
N ILE A 253 12.35 27.17 -7.83
CA ILE A 253 12.29 27.09 -6.36
C ILE A 253 11.76 28.40 -5.77
N GLU A 254 12.24 29.55 -6.22
CA GLU A 254 11.76 30.85 -5.76
C GLU A 254 10.28 31.06 -6.12
N TYR A 255 9.87 30.68 -7.33
CA TYR A 255 8.47 30.74 -7.74
C TYR A 255 7.57 29.84 -6.88
N MET A 256 7.97 28.57 -6.70
CA MET A 256 7.20 27.60 -5.92
C MET A 256 7.10 28.02 -4.46
N LEU A 257 8.17 28.56 -3.87
CA LEU A 257 8.15 29.06 -2.49
C LEU A 257 7.11 30.18 -2.28
N VAL A 258 6.92 31.04 -3.28
CA VAL A 258 5.88 32.07 -3.25
C VAL A 258 4.50 31.46 -3.48
N ARG A 259 4.36 30.50 -4.40
CA ARG A 259 3.07 29.85 -4.73
C ARG A 259 2.58 28.90 -3.65
N THR A 260 3.44 28.27 -2.86
CA THR A 260 3.03 27.51 -1.66
C THR A 260 2.34 28.40 -0.61
N GLN A 261 2.50 29.72 -0.72
CA GLN A 261 1.85 30.72 0.13
C GLN A 261 0.74 31.49 -0.61
N ASP A 262 0.21 30.97 -1.72
CA ASP A 262 -0.88 31.60 -2.47
C ASP A 262 -2.16 31.67 -1.62
N GLU A 263 -3.01 32.67 -1.88
CA GLU A 263 -4.30 32.81 -1.19
C GLU A 263 -5.31 31.74 -1.65
N ASP A 264 -5.15 31.24 -2.87
CA ASP A 264 -5.91 30.11 -3.39
C ASP A 264 -5.28 28.79 -2.90
N GLY A 265 -5.98 28.09 -2.01
CA GLY A 265 -5.52 26.84 -1.42
C GLY A 265 -5.19 25.75 -2.44
N ASN A 266 -5.85 25.72 -3.61
CA ASN A 266 -5.55 24.75 -4.65
C ASN A 266 -4.20 25.04 -5.33
N VAL A 267 -3.88 26.33 -5.53
CA VAL A 267 -2.57 26.73 -6.07
C VAL A 267 -1.46 26.43 -5.07
N ALA A 268 -1.73 26.71 -3.78
CA ALA A 268 -0.78 26.42 -2.70
C ALA A 268 -0.49 24.91 -2.58
N LEU A 269 -1.52 24.07 -2.69
CA LEU A 269 -1.39 22.61 -2.66
C LEU A 269 -0.51 22.10 -3.82
N GLU A 270 -0.84 22.44 -5.07
CA GLU A 270 -0.05 22.02 -6.23
C GLU A 270 1.40 22.54 -6.19
N ALA A 271 1.60 23.75 -5.66
CA ALA A 271 2.94 24.27 -5.45
C ALA A 271 3.69 23.54 -4.33
N CYS A 272 2.97 23.05 -3.30
CA CYS A 272 3.56 22.30 -2.20
C CYS A 272 4.06 20.91 -2.64
N GLU A 273 3.39 20.27 -3.60
CA GLU A 273 3.80 18.97 -4.15
C GLU A 273 5.19 19.01 -4.79
N PHE A 274 5.62 20.18 -5.27
CA PHE A 274 6.99 20.39 -5.74
C PHE A 274 8.04 19.96 -4.71
N TRP A 275 7.78 20.20 -3.42
CA TRP A 275 8.72 19.88 -2.35
C TRP A 275 8.84 18.37 -2.10
N LEU A 276 7.75 17.61 -2.30
CA LEU A 276 7.78 16.15 -2.25
C LEU A 276 8.62 15.60 -3.40
N ILE A 277 8.29 16.01 -4.62
CA ILE A 277 8.96 15.49 -5.82
C ILE A 277 10.44 15.87 -5.85
N ILE A 278 10.83 17.10 -5.45
CA ILE A 278 12.25 17.48 -5.45
C ILE A 278 13.02 16.73 -4.36
N ALA A 279 12.38 16.35 -3.25
CA ALA A 279 13.05 15.68 -2.13
C ALA A 279 13.55 14.27 -2.51
N GLU A 280 12.86 13.60 -3.43
CA GLU A 280 13.26 12.29 -3.98
C GLU A 280 14.40 12.39 -5.01
N GLN A 281 14.72 13.60 -5.48
CA GLN A 281 15.73 13.80 -6.51
C GLN A 281 17.13 13.87 -5.90
N SER A 282 18.10 13.26 -6.58
CA SER A 282 19.51 13.26 -6.16
C SER A 282 20.12 14.67 -5.96
N ILE A 283 19.62 15.69 -6.67
CA ILE A 283 20.09 17.08 -6.57
C ILE A 283 19.47 17.85 -5.38
N CYS A 284 18.45 17.30 -4.71
CA CYS A 284 17.68 17.96 -3.65
C CYS A 284 18.55 18.73 -2.66
N LYS A 285 19.54 18.03 -2.08
CA LYS A 285 20.38 18.58 -1.02
C LYS A 285 21.22 19.77 -1.47
N GLU A 286 21.68 19.78 -2.71
CA GLU A 286 22.43 20.91 -3.26
C GLU A 286 21.50 22.09 -3.59
N ALA A 287 20.37 21.79 -4.23
CA ALA A 287 19.42 22.79 -4.71
C ALA A 287 18.68 23.52 -3.57
N LEU A 288 18.19 22.81 -2.56
CA LEU A 288 17.33 23.37 -1.52
C LEU A 288 18.09 23.94 -0.30
N ARG A 289 19.36 23.59 -0.10
CA ARG A 289 20.14 24.05 1.07
C ARG A 289 20.12 25.57 1.29
N PRO A 290 20.24 26.43 0.25
CA PRO A 290 20.15 27.89 0.43
C PRO A 290 18.75 28.37 0.85
N TYR A 291 17.71 27.60 0.53
CA TYR A 291 16.31 27.99 0.70
C TYR A 291 15.67 27.45 1.98
N LEU A 292 16.31 26.50 2.68
CA LEU A 292 15.81 25.93 3.96
C LEU A 292 15.34 26.98 4.97
N PRO A 293 16.06 28.11 5.22
CA PRO A 293 15.61 29.11 6.18
C PRO A 293 14.26 29.76 5.84
N SER A 294 13.88 29.75 4.56
CA SER A 294 12.60 30.31 4.09
C SER A 294 11.55 29.23 3.85
N LEU A 295 11.96 28.04 3.39
CA LEU A 295 11.06 26.92 3.10
C LEU A 295 10.48 26.29 4.37
N VAL A 296 11.31 26.03 5.38
CA VAL A 296 10.86 25.34 6.61
C VAL A 296 9.73 26.11 7.32
N PRO A 297 9.81 27.44 7.54
CA PRO A 297 8.70 28.20 8.09
C PRO A 297 7.41 28.11 7.27
N VAL A 298 7.51 28.06 5.94
CA VAL A 298 6.35 27.97 5.03
C VAL A 298 5.66 26.62 5.19
N LEU A 299 6.41 25.51 5.17
CA LEU A 299 5.88 24.18 5.39
C LEU A 299 5.24 24.06 6.79
N VAL A 300 5.94 24.50 7.83
CA VAL A 300 5.40 24.49 9.20
C VAL A 300 4.11 25.32 9.30
N SER A 301 4.01 26.43 8.58
CA SER A 301 2.77 27.22 8.57
C SER A 301 1.64 26.53 7.81
N GLY A 302 1.95 25.84 6.70
CA GLY A 302 1.00 25.05 5.91
C GLY A 302 0.44 23.84 6.66
N MET A 303 1.13 23.35 7.69
CA MET A 303 0.71 22.23 8.53
C MET A 303 -0.41 22.57 9.54
N LYS A 304 -0.90 23.81 9.63
CA LYS A 304 -2.06 24.14 10.48
C LYS A 304 -3.35 23.68 9.82
N TYR A 305 -4.35 23.28 10.62
CA TYR A 305 -5.70 23.08 10.11
C TYR A 305 -6.23 24.34 9.44
N SER A 306 -6.96 24.18 8.34
CA SER A 306 -7.68 25.28 7.71
C SER A 306 -8.85 25.71 8.60
N GLU A 307 -9.37 26.92 8.38
CA GLU A 307 -10.55 27.39 9.12
C GLU A 307 -11.77 26.48 8.90
N ILE A 308 -11.89 25.89 7.69
CA ILE A 308 -12.95 24.95 7.33
C ILE A 308 -12.78 23.65 8.12
N ASP A 309 -11.57 23.10 8.19
CA ASP A 309 -11.29 21.88 8.97
C ASP A 309 -11.58 22.09 10.45
N VAL A 310 -11.19 23.25 10.99
CA VAL A 310 -11.49 23.63 12.38
C VAL A 310 -12.99 23.74 12.64
N MET A 311 -13.79 24.10 11.63
CA MET A 311 -15.25 24.12 11.76
C MET A 311 -15.85 22.71 11.69
N LEU A 312 -15.34 21.84 10.81
CA LEU A 312 -15.77 20.46 10.70
C LEU A 312 -15.42 19.65 11.96
N LEU A 313 -14.24 19.89 12.54
CA LEU A 313 -13.78 19.24 13.77
C LEU A 313 -14.51 19.67 15.05
N LYS A 314 -15.36 20.70 14.99
CA LYS A 314 -16.02 21.27 16.19
C LYS A 314 -17.29 20.53 16.62
N ASP A 315 -17.73 19.52 15.88
CA ASP A 315 -18.83 18.67 16.30
C ASP A 315 -18.30 17.54 17.23
N ASP A 316 -18.72 17.63 18.49
CA ASP A 316 -18.64 16.66 19.61
C ASP A 316 -17.27 16.14 20.12
N GLU A 317 -16.76 16.77 21.20
CA GLU A 317 -15.71 16.19 22.09
C GLU A 317 -16.14 14.86 22.76
N HIS A 318 -17.42 14.46 22.62
CA HIS A 318 -18.03 13.29 23.25
C HIS A 318 -18.96 12.55 22.27
N ASP A 319 -18.40 11.88 21.27
CA ASP A 319 -19.11 11.13 20.23
C ASP A 319 -19.02 9.60 20.39
N GLU A 320 -18.43 9.09 21.48
CA GLU A 320 -18.30 7.65 21.77
C GLU A 320 -19.61 6.84 21.68
N GLY A 321 -20.74 7.49 21.98
CA GLY A 321 -22.08 6.87 21.97
C GLY A 321 -22.81 6.97 20.64
N ILE A 322 -22.22 7.63 19.65
CA ILE A 322 -22.84 7.88 18.34
C ILE A 322 -22.42 6.76 17.37
N PRO A 323 -23.36 5.91 16.91
CA PRO A 323 -23.04 4.85 15.95
C PRO A 323 -22.41 5.40 14.66
N ASP A 324 -21.42 4.70 14.12
CA ASP A 324 -20.81 5.04 12.84
C ASP A 324 -21.80 4.84 11.69
N LYS A 325 -21.75 5.70 10.68
CA LYS A 325 -22.55 5.50 9.48
C LYS A 325 -21.86 4.51 8.55
N GLU A 326 -22.63 3.85 7.68
CA GLU A 326 -22.07 2.91 6.70
C GLU A 326 -21.14 3.58 5.69
N GLU A 327 -21.39 4.86 5.36
CA GLU A 327 -20.54 5.67 4.48
C GLU A 327 -19.17 6.00 5.10
N ASP A 328 -19.06 6.02 6.43
CA ASP A 328 -17.81 6.33 7.14
C ASP A 328 -16.88 5.10 7.27
N ILE A 329 -17.35 3.91 6.87
CA ILE A 329 -16.61 2.65 6.99
C ILE A 329 -16.01 2.31 5.64
N LYS A 330 -14.70 2.56 5.49
CA LYS A 330 -13.97 2.24 4.27
C LYS A 330 -13.97 0.72 3.98
N PRO A 331 -14.08 0.31 2.71
CA PRO A 331 -13.90 -1.09 2.33
C PRO A 331 -12.50 -1.57 2.71
N ARG A 332 -12.42 -2.59 3.58
CA ARG A 332 -11.17 -3.22 3.99
C ARG A 332 -10.95 -4.51 3.20
N PHE A 333 -9.71 -4.73 2.78
CA PHE A 333 -9.27 -5.93 2.07
C PHE A 333 -8.22 -6.65 2.90
N HIS A 334 -8.19 -7.97 2.82
CA HIS A 334 -7.21 -8.76 3.58
C HIS A 334 -5.89 -8.90 2.82
N LYS A 335 -4.77 -8.72 3.53
CA LYS A 335 -3.41 -8.97 3.00
C LYS A 335 -2.91 -10.33 3.51
N PRO A 336 -2.55 -11.29 2.63
CA PRO A 336 -2.17 -12.64 3.06
C PRO A 336 -0.85 -12.69 3.83
N LYS A 337 -0.75 -13.61 4.79
CA LYS A 337 0.45 -13.79 5.63
C LYS A 337 1.67 -14.27 4.84
N LEU A 338 2.80 -13.59 5.04
CA LEU A 338 4.11 -13.95 4.51
C LEU A 338 4.93 -14.69 5.59
N GLN A 339 5.42 -15.90 5.28
CA GLN A 339 6.28 -16.64 6.21
C GLN A 339 7.66 -16.00 6.31
N SER A 340 8.02 -15.49 7.49
CA SER A 340 9.27 -14.73 7.72
C SER A 340 10.00 -15.18 8.98
N HIS A 341 11.26 -14.75 9.15
CA HIS A 341 12.10 -15.11 10.30
C HIS A 341 12.58 -13.88 11.08
N GLN A 342 12.74 -14.03 12.40
CA GLN A 342 13.19 -12.93 13.25
C GLN A 342 14.70 -12.65 13.07
N HIS A 343 15.07 -11.37 12.98
CA HIS A 343 16.46 -10.89 12.85
C HIS A 343 17.10 -10.52 14.19
N VAL A 344 18.42 -10.76 14.34
CA VAL A 344 19.17 -10.33 15.54
C VAL A 344 19.14 -8.79 15.61
N ASN A 345 18.55 -8.20 16.66
CA ASN A 345 18.41 -6.75 16.76
C ASN A 345 19.77 -6.04 16.92
N GLY A 346 19.94 -4.97 16.16
CA GLY A 346 20.81 -3.83 16.47
C GLY A 346 22.26 -3.94 15.97
N ILE A 347 22.63 -2.98 15.10
CA ILE A 347 24.00 -2.60 14.71
C ILE A 347 24.56 -3.38 13.50
N ASP A 348 24.32 -2.91 12.27
CA ASP A 348 25.38 -2.23 11.49
C ASP A 348 24.88 -1.59 10.19
N ASP A 349 25.22 -0.31 10.06
CA ASP A 349 25.57 0.47 8.87
C ASP A 349 24.66 0.54 7.62
N ASN A 350 23.91 1.64 7.58
CA ASN A 350 23.96 2.64 6.49
C ASN A 350 23.49 2.23 5.09
N GLN A 351 22.61 1.23 5.00
CA GLN A 351 21.66 1.11 3.89
C GLN A 351 20.27 0.96 4.51
N GLY A 352 19.61 2.10 4.72
CA GLY A 352 18.19 2.18 5.04
C GLY A 352 17.32 1.78 3.86
N TYR A 353 17.51 0.57 3.35
CA TYR A 353 16.38 -0.19 2.88
C TYR A 353 15.86 -0.88 4.13
N GLY A 354 14.94 -0.21 4.82
CA GLY A 354 13.96 -0.94 5.59
C GLY A 354 13.39 -2.03 4.70
N ASP A 355 12.90 -3.10 5.30
CA ASP A 355 11.90 -3.93 4.66
C ASP A 355 10.65 -3.06 4.49
N VAL A 356 10.77 -2.15 3.54
CA VAL A 356 9.73 -1.28 3.05
C VAL A 356 9.05 -2.19 2.04
N THR A 357 8.10 -2.97 2.53
CA THR A 357 6.87 -3.06 1.76
C THR A 357 6.39 -1.61 1.61
N THR A 358 6.79 -1.00 0.50
CA THR A 358 6.42 0.37 0.08
C THR A 358 4.91 0.51 -0.17
N ASP A 359 4.12 -0.48 0.24
CA ASP A 359 2.67 -0.53 0.20
C ASP A 359 2.01 -0.56 1.60
N ASN A 360 2.77 -0.42 2.70
CA ASN A 360 2.21 -0.56 4.05
C ASN A 360 2.41 0.62 5.01
N ASN A 361 3.01 1.74 4.60
CA ASN A 361 3.19 2.91 5.49
C ASN A 361 2.78 4.26 4.89
N TYR A 362 2.05 4.26 3.78
CA TYR A 362 1.37 5.47 3.25
C TYR A 362 -0.16 5.33 3.18
N ASP A 363 -0.71 4.20 3.62
CA ASP A 363 -2.16 3.99 3.82
C ASP A 363 -2.57 4.13 5.31
N ASP A 364 -1.64 4.46 6.22
CA ASP A 364 -1.96 4.84 7.61
C ASP A 364 -2.15 6.36 7.72
N ASP A 365 -2.85 6.93 6.74
CA ASP A 365 -3.44 8.26 6.84
C ASP A 365 -4.59 8.10 7.84
N SER A 366 -4.36 8.50 9.10
CA SER A 366 -5.35 8.55 10.19
C SER A 366 -6.76 8.77 9.63
N ASP A 367 -7.64 7.78 9.80
CA ASP A 367 -8.98 7.80 9.23
C ASP A 367 -9.79 8.89 9.93
N ASP A 368 -9.78 10.10 9.40
CA ASP A 368 -10.68 11.18 9.81
C ASP A 368 -11.65 11.44 8.66
N ASP A 369 -12.90 11.81 9.01
CA ASP A 369 -14.07 12.01 8.13
C ASP A 369 -13.76 12.34 6.66
N GLU A 370 -14.56 11.82 5.71
CA GLU A 370 -14.34 11.93 4.26
C GLU A 370 -14.00 13.34 3.74
N MET A 371 -14.50 14.42 4.37
CA MET A 371 -14.12 15.81 4.06
C MET A 371 -12.75 16.25 4.61
N LEU A 372 -12.28 15.66 5.71
CA LEU A 372 -10.95 15.87 6.32
C LEU A 372 -9.90 14.88 5.75
N SER A 373 -10.34 13.78 5.12
CA SER A 373 -9.50 12.75 4.49
C SER A 373 -8.89 13.19 3.16
N GLU A 374 -9.47 14.16 2.45
CA GLU A 374 -8.95 14.59 1.15
C GLU A 374 -7.51 15.14 1.27
N TRP A 375 -6.66 14.79 0.29
CA TRP A 375 -5.30 15.30 0.20
C TRP A 375 -5.31 16.83 0.14
N ASN A 376 -4.67 17.47 1.11
CA ASN A 376 -4.76 18.91 1.32
C ASN A 376 -3.39 19.51 1.66
N LEU A 377 -3.32 20.84 1.71
CA LEU A 377 -2.05 21.57 1.93
C LEU A 377 -1.37 21.17 3.24
N ARG A 378 -2.15 20.86 4.29
CA ARG A 378 -1.63 20.43 5.59
C ARG A 378 -0.92 19.09 5.50
N LYS A 379 -1.56 18.08 4.90
CA LYS A 379 -0.97 16.75 4.68
C LYS A 379 0.27 16.84 3.79
N CYS A 380 0.15 17.55 2.67
CA CYS A 380 1.26 17.76 1.72
C CYS A 380 2.46 18.45 2.38
N SER A 381 2.23 19.48 3.20
CA SER A 381 3.30 20.17 3.93
C SER A 381 3.99 19.27 4.97
N ALA A 382 3.21 18.43 5.67
CA ALA A 382 3.74 17.48 6.66
C ALA A 382 4.60 16.41 5.99
N ALA A 383 4.09 15.80 4.91
CA ALA A 383 4.79 14.80 4.13
C ALA A 383 6.07 15.38 3.51
N ALA A 384 6.01 16.60 2.96
CA ALA A 384 7.19 17.28 2.43
C ALA A 384 8.25 17.49 3.51
N LEU A 385 7.84 17.88 4.72
CA LEU A 385 8.78 18.08 5.82
C LEU A 385 9.39 16.77 6.33
N ASP A 386 8.65 15.67 6.36
CA ASP A 386 9.15 14.35 6.74
C ASP A 386 10.26 13.87 5.79
N ILE A 387 10.01 13.88 4.47
CA ILE A 387 11.02 13.48 3.48
C ILE A 387 12.24 14.40 3.56
N LEU A 388 12.03 15.72 3.70
CA LEU A 388 13.14 16.67 3.87
C LEU A 388 13.94 16.42 5.17
N ALA A 389 13.29 16.02 6.26
CA ALA A 389 13.98 15.62 7.48
C ALA A 389 14.88 14.41 7.24
N SER A 390 14.43 13.43 6.45
CA SER A 390 15.23 12.27 6.05
C SER A 390 16.41 12.63 5.13
N VAL A 391 16.24 13.60 4.23
CA VAL A 391 17.31 14.08 3.32
C VAL A 391 18.37 14.93 4.04
N PHE A 392 17.94 15.87 4.88
CA PHE A 392 18.83 16.85 5.53
C PHE A 392 19.32 16.40 6.90
N GLY A 393 18.59 15.52 7.59
CA GLY A 393 18.89 15.07 8.94
C GLY A 393 19.14 16.24 9.88
N ASN A 394 20.27 16.22 10.58
CA ASN A 394 20.63 17.26 11.55
C ASN A 394 20.84 18.66 10.93
N ASP A 395 21.05 18.77 9.61
CA ASP A 395 21.21 20.07 8.93
C ASP A 395 19.91 20.90 8.96
N LEU A 396 18.75 20.27 9.17
CA LEU A 396 17.44 20.92 9.27
C LEU A 396 17.20 21.60 10.64
N LEU A 397 17.77 21.01 11.70
CA LEU A 397 17.49 21.38 13.10
C LEU A 397 17.81 22.84 13.47
N PRO A 398 18.88 23.50 12.97
CA PRO A 398 19.17 24.90 13.29
C PRO A 398 18.04 25.87 12.91
N VAL A 399 17.30 25.56 11.84
CA VAL A 399 16.14 26.35 11.40
C VAL A 399 14.88 25.91 12.13
N LEU A 400 14.69 24.60 12.32
CA LEU A 400 13.47 24.03 12.87
C LEU A 400 13.30 24.25 14.38
N LEU A 401 14.37 24.10 15.17
CA LEU A 401 14.28 24.16 16.65
C LEU A 401 13.76 25.49 17.20
N PRO A 402 14.17 26.67 16.67
CA PRO A 402 13.55 27.95 17.07
C PRO A 402 12.05 27.99 16.82
N ILE A 403 11.60 27.50 15.65
CA ILE A 403 10.18 27.47 15.27
C ILE A 403 9.41 26.55 16.21
N LEU A 404 9.91 25.33 16.45
CA LEU A 404 9.31 24.36 17.38
C LEU A 404 9.10 24.94 18.79
N LYS A 405 10.05 25.72 19.30
CA LYS A 405 9.92 26.37 20.62
C LYS A 405 8.78 27.38 20.67
N GLU A 406 8.45 28.04 19.56
CA GLU A 406 7.35 28.99 19.49
C GLU A 406 6.00 28.30 19.31
N VAL A 407 5.94 27.24 18.50
CA VAL A 407 4.67 26.56 18.18
C VAL A 407 4.23 25.57 19.26
N LEU A 408 5.13 24.77 19.84
CA LEU A 408 4.78 23.70 20.79
C LEU A 408 4.14 24.20 22.08
N PHE A 409 4.47 25.42 22.52
CA PHE A 409 3.98 25.99 23.78
C PHE A 409 2.96 27.11 23.57
N ASN A 410 2.42 27.24 22.36
CA ASN A 410 1.42 28.25 22.05
C ASN A 410 0.10 27.99 22.81
N SER A 411 -0.57 29.06 23.21
CA SER A 411 -1.89 28.99 23.85
C SER A 411 -3.00 28.64 22.87
N ASP A 412 -2.84 28.99 21.59
CA ASP A 412 -3.75 28.57 20.53
C ASP A 412 -3.51 27.09 20.22
N TRP A 413 -4.55 26.28 20.38
CA TRP A 413 -4.47 24.84 20.18
C TRP A 413 -4.15 24.50 18.71
N VAL A 414 -4.57 25.30 17.72
CA VAL A 414 -4.29 25.03 16.30
C VAL A 414 -2.79 25.14 16.04
N VAL A 415 -2.15 26.15 16.63
CA VAL A 415 -0.69 26.35 16.52
C VAL A 415 0.05 25.28 17.31
N LYS A 416 -0.40 24.98 18.54
CA LYS A 416 0.18 23.93 19.38
C LYS A 416 0.16 22.57 18.70
N GLU A 417 -1.01 22.19 18.17
CA GLU A 417 -1.27 20.95 17.45
C GLU A 417 -0.33 20.85 16.23
N SER A 418 -0.22 21.90 15.41
CA SER A 418 0.71 21.90 14.26
C SER A 418 2.17 21.72 14.70
N GLY A 419 2.56 22.24 15.86
CA GLY A 419 3.89 22.03 16.43
C GLY A 419 4.15 20.59 16.86
N ILE A 420 3.13 19.91 17.39
CA ILE A 420 3.21 18.49 17.75
C ILE A 420 3.32 17.65 16.47
N LEU A 421 2.50 17.92 15.45
CA LEU A 421 2.61 17.29 14.12
C LEU A 421 4.00 17.46 13.51
N VAL A 422 4.57 18.68 13.55
CA VAL A 422 5.95 18.93 13.09
C VAL A 422 6.95 18.06 13.83
N LEU A 423 6.82 17.94 15.15
CA LEU A 423 7.74 17.13 15.95
C LEU A 423 7.66 15.64 15.59
N GLY A 424 6.46 15.12 15.26
CA GLY A 424 6.29 13.74 14.79
C GLY A 424 6.83 13.53 13.37
N ALA A 425 6.54 14.45 12.45
CA ALA A 425 6.97 14.38 11.05
C ALA A 425 8.51 14.33 10.90
N VAL A 426 9.26 15.00 11.78
CA VAL A 426 10.74 15.00 11.69
C VAL A 426 11.41 13.89 12.51
N ALA A 427 10.63 13.03 13.18
CA ALA A 427 11.14 12.07 14.16
C ALA A 427 12.17 11.13 13.54
N GLU A 428 11.87 10.56 12.37
CA GLU A 428 12.71 9.56 11.71
C GLU A 428 14.02 10.16 11.19
N GLY A 429 13.94 11.22 10.39
CA GLY A 429 15.12 11.86 9.79
C GLY A 429 16.02 12.61 10.78
N CYS A 430 15.45 13.19 11.85
CA CYS A 430 16.19 14.04 12.79
C CYS A 430 16.44 13.41 14.17
N LEU A 431 16.10 12.13 14.39
CA LEU A 431 16.16 11.49 15.72
C LEU A 431 17.49 11.71 16.46
N ARG A 432 18.61 11.56 15.73
CA ARG A 432 19.96 11.67 16.32
C ARG A 432 20.21 13.04 16.95
N GLY A 433 19.80 14.12 16.28
CA GLY A 433 19.96 15.48 16.79
C GLY A 433 18.89 15.88 17.81
N LEU A 434 17.69 15.27 17.73
CA LEU A 434 16.61 15.48 18.70
C LEU A 434 16.82 14.75 20.02
N ASN A 435 17.64 13.69 20.05
CA ASN A 435 17.87 12.84 21.22
C ASN A 435 18.14 13.62 22.53
N GLN A 436 18.92 14.70 22.46
CA GLN A 436 19.23 15.54 23.63
C GLN A 436 18.02 16.33 24.18
N HIS A 437 16.96 16.50 23.39
CA HIS A 437 15.75 17.23 23.72
C HIS A 437 14.60 16.31 24.16
N LEU A 438 14.63 15.03 23.77
CA LEU A 438 13.59 14.04 24.07
C LEU A 438 13.28 13.88 25.57
N PRO A 439 14.25 13.92 26.51
CA PRO A 439 13.94 13.89 27.94
C PRO A 439 13.02 15.01 28.44
N THR A 440 12.92 16.13 27.70
CA THR A 440 11.97 17.22 27.98
C THR A 440 10.71 17.11 27.12
N LEU A 441 10.86 16.74 25.85
CA LEU A 441 9.75 16.68 24.89
C LEU A 441 8.78 15.52 25.16
N ILE A 442 9.28 14.35 25.54
CA ILE A 442 8.42 13.18 25.80
C ILE A 442 7.46 13.42 26.99
N PRO A 443 7.91 13.90 28.16
CA PRO A 443 6.98 14.29 29.23
C PRO A 443 5.95 15.35 28.84
N PHE A 444 6.36 16.30 27.98
CA PHE A 444 5.43 17.31 27.45
C PHE A 444 4.35 16.65 26.57
N LEU A 445 4.74 15.76 25.66
CA LEU A 445 3.80 15.03 24.79
C LEU A 445 2.87 14.12 25.58
N ILE A 446 3.39 13.38 26.58
CA ILE A 446 2.57 12.56 27.49
C ILE A 446 1.53 13.43 28.19
N LYS A 447 1.91 14.63 28.66
CA LYS A 447 0.94 15.58 29.25
C LYS A 447 -0.11 16.04 28.23
N SER A 448 0.25 16.20 26.96
CA SER A 448 -0.67 16.61 25.89
C SER A 448 -1.73 15.55 25.57
N LEU A 449 -1.54 14.29 25.96
CA LEU A 449 -2.60 13.26 25.90
C LEU A 449 -3.81 13.58 26.80
N SER A 450 -3.67 14.52 27.73
CA SER A 450 -4.75 15.02 28.60
C SER A 450 -5.16 16.47 28.26
N ASP A 451 -4.85 16.98 27.07
CA ASP A 451 -5.29 18.31 26.63
C ASP A 451 -6.81 18.35 26.45
N ASP A 452 -7.43 19.51 26.67
CA ASP A 452 -8.88 19.70 26.54
C ASP A 452 -9.33 19.43 25.09
N LYS A 453 -8.45 19.63 24.09
CA LYS A 453 -8.78 19.49 22.67
C LYS A 453 -8.47 18.11 22.12
N ALA A 454 -9.50 17.41 21.64
CA ALA A 454 -9.39 16.10 21.01
C ALA A 454 -8.36 16.05 19.86
N PRO A 455 -8.26 17.04 18.95
CA PRO A 455 -7.20 17.06 17.93
C PRO A 455 -5.78 17.09 18.51
N VAL A 456 -5.57 17.79 19.63
CA VAL A 456 -4.28 17.84 20.33
C VAL A 456 -3.95 16.49 20.95
N ARG A 457 -4.94 15.83 21.58
CA ARG A 457 -4.76 14.48 22.15
C ARG A 457 -4.43 13.45 21.06
N SER A 458 -5.19 13.47 19.96
CA SER A 458 -5.00 12.59 18.81
C SER A 458 -3.60 12.73 18.20
N ILE A 459 -3.15 13.96 17.89
CA ILE A 459 -1.81 14.14 17.31
C ILE A 459 -0.69 13.82 18.31
N ALA A 460 -0.94 13.97 19.62
CA ALA A 460 0.01 13.57 20.64
C ALA A 460 0.17 12.04 20.70
N CYS A 461 -0.91 11.26 20.53
CA CYS A 461 -0.83 9.79 20.38
C CYS A 461 0.09 9.42 19.22
N TRP A 462 -0.19 9.94 18.02
CA TRP A 462 0.59 9.68 16.81
C TRP A 462 2.06 10.13 16.96
N THR A 463 2.30 11.32 17.52
CA THR A 463 3.67 11.80 17.69
C THR A 463 4.46 10.96 18.70
N LEU A 464 3.82 10.48 19.78
CA LEU A 464 4.47 9.60 20.75
C LEU A 464 4.83 8.24 20.14
N SER A 465 4.00 7.68 19.26
CA SER A 465 4.29 6.40 18.60
C SER A 465 5.55 6.51 17.72
N ARG A 466 5.76 7.63 17.03
CA ARG A 466 6.98 7.91 16.25
C ARG A 466 8.27 7.93 17.10
N TYR A 467 8.16 8.07 18.43
CA TYR A 467 9.29 7.98 19.36
C TYR A 467 9.26 6.74 20.27
N ALA A 468 8.38 5.76 20.01
CA ALA A 468 8.23 4.56 20.83
C ALA A 468 9.55 3.79 21.02
N HIS A 469 10.30 3.56 19.93
CA HIS A 469 11.63 2.92 19.99
C HIS A 469 12.58 3.63 20.98
N TRP A 470 12.58 4.97 21.00
CA TRP A 470 13.41 5.72 21.94
C TRP A 470 12.95 5.51 23.39
N VAL A 471 11.65 5.56 23.64
CA VAL A 471 11.05 5.41 24.97
C VAL A 471 11.34 4.02 25.56
N VAL A 472 11.16 2.96 24.78
CA VAL A 472 11.39 1.56 25.20
C VAL A 472 12.85 1.33 25.61
N ASN A 473 13.78 1.92 24.88
CA ASN A 473 15.22 1.74 25.05
C ASN A 473 15.86 2.61 26.14
N GLN A 474 15.10 3.46 26.84
CA GLN A 474 15.66 4.24 27.95
C GLN A 474 15.99 3.34 29.16
N SER A 475 17.08 3.71 29.86
CA SER A 475 17.45 3.09 31.13
C SER A 475 16.45 3.41 32.24
N GLU A 476 15.87 4.61 32.20
CA GLU A 476 14.82 5.03 33.11
C GLU A 476 13.46 4.53 32.59
N LYS A 477 12.84 3.61 33.32
CA LYS A 477 11.55 3.01 32.91
C LYS A 477 10.33 3.88 33.20
N SER A 478 10.50 5.05 33.82
CA SER A 478 9.42 6.00 34.13
C SER A 478 8.71 6.47 32.87
N PHE A 479 9.46 6.91 31.85
CA PHE A 479 8.87 7.37 30.57
C PHE A 479 7.99 6.31 29.92
N PHE A 480 8.44 5.06 29.91
CA PHE A 480 7.70 3.94 29.34
C PHE A 480 6.44 3.61 30.14
N GLN A 481 6.54 3.58 31.47
CA GLN A 481 5.40 3.33 32.34
C GLN A 481 4.35 4.45 32.26
N ASP A 482 4.79 5.71 32.26
CA ASP A 482 3.92 6.88 32.16
C ASP A 482 3.22 6.90 30.78
N LEU A 483 3.96 6.57 29.71
CA LEU A 483 3.40 6.47 28.37
C LEU A 483 2.32 5.40 28.27
N ILE A 484 2.58 4.17 28.74
CA ILE A 484 1.56 3.10 28.78
C ILE A 484 0.34 3.57 29.55
N THR A 485 0.55 4.17 30.73
CA THR A 485 -0.56 4.57 31.61
C THR A 485 -1.47 5.62 30.95
N GLU A 486 -0.89 6.64 30.31
CA GLU A 486 -1.69 7.69 29.68
C GLU A 486 -2.28 7.24 28.33
N LEU A 487 -1.57 6.44 27.52
CA LEU A 487 -2.15 5.89 26.28
C LEU A 487 -3.33 4.94 26.57
N LEU A 488 -3.25 4.09 27.60
CA LEU A 488 -4.37 3.25 28.00
C LEU A 488 -5.60 4.07 28.45
N LYS A 489 -5.41 5.28 28.97
CA LYS A 489 -6.54 6.20 29.24
C LYS A 489 -7.09 6.80 27.95
N SER A 490 -6.24 7.22 27.03
CA SER A 490 -6.65 7.77 25.71
C SER A 490 -7.34 6.72 24.84
N LEU A 491 -7.01 5.43 24.98
CA LEU A 491 -7.77 4.31 24.40
C LEU A 491 -9.23 4.31 24.85
N LEU A 492 -9.53 4.86 26.03
CA LEU A 492 -10.88 4.98 26.56
C LEU A 492 -11.39 6.43 26.52
N ASP A 493 -10.90 7.26 25.60
CA ASP A 493 -11.32 8.65 25.44
C ASP A 493 -12.81 8.75 25.03
N SER A 494 -13.45 9.89 25.32
CA SER A 494 -14.84 10.13 24.93
C SER A 494 -15.01 10.49 23.46
N ASN A 495 -13.92 10.80 22.78
CA ASN A 495 -13.90 11.14 21.37
C ASN A 495 -13.36 9.97 20.51
N LYS A 496 -14.11 9.56 19.48
CA LYS A 496 -13.80 8.41 18.61
C LYS A 496 -12.49 8.58 17.86
N ARG A 497 -12.14 9.79 17.42
CA ARG A 497 -10.86 10.08 16.76
C ARG A 497 -9.67 9.92 17.72
N VAL A 498 -9.83 10.25 19.00
CA VAL A 498 -8.78 10.02 20.00
C VAL A 498 -8.64 8.53 20.32
N GLN A 499 -9.76 7.80 20.42
CA GLN A 499 -9.73 6.34 20.62
C GLN A 499 -8.96 5.64 19.51
N GLU A 500 -9.25 5.98 18.24
CA GLU A 500 -8.53 5.49 17.06
C GLU A 500 -7.03 5.80 17.15
N ALA A 501 -6.67 7.08 17.28
CA ALA A 501 -5.26 7.49 17.33
C ALA A 501 -4.50 6.86 18.50
N ALA A 502 -5.15 6.70 19.66
CA ALA A 502 -4.56 6.03 20.81
C ALA A 502 -4.38 4.53 20.58
N CYS A 503 -5.33 3.87 19.90
CA CYS A 503 -5.26 2.46 19.58
C CYS A 503 -4.13 2.15 18.60
N SER A 504 -4.04 2.90 17.50
CA SER A 504 -2.95 2.77 16.53
C SER A 504 -1.58 3.07 17.16
N ALA A 505 -1.48 4.15 17.95
CA ALA A 505 -0.25 4.49 18.66
C ALA A 505 0.17 3.41 19.68
N PHE A 506 -0.79 2.77 20.32
CA PHE A 506 -0.53 1.67 21.25
C PHE A 506 -0.08 0.40 20.52
N ALA A 507 -0.67 0.07 19.37
CA ALA A 507 -0.21 -1.04 18.53
C ALA A 507 1.27 -0.85 18.10
N THR A 508 1.66 0.35 17.66
CA THR A 508 3.08 0.65 17.37
C THR A 508 3.97 0.48 18.61
N LEU A 509 3.50 0.90 19.79
CA LEU A 509 4.23 0.70 21.04
C LEU A 509 4.37 -0.79 21.39
N GLU A 510 3.37 -1.61 21.07
CA GLU A 510 3.42 -3.06 21.29
C GLU A 510 4.53 -3.72 20.48
N GLU A 511 4.63 -3.40 19.18
CA GLU A 511 5.66 -3.90 18.28
C GLU A 511 7.08 -3.55 18.77
N GLU A 512 7.27 -2.31 19.23
CA GLU A 512 8.56 -1.83 19.73
C GLU A 512 8.91 -2.43 21.10
N ALA A 513 7.93 -2.56 21.99
CA ALA A 513 8.16 -3.01 23.36
C ALA A 513 8.28 -4.54 23.48
N CYS A 514 7.56 -5.30 22.65
CA CYS A 514 7.52 -6.76 22.69
C CYS A 514 7.35 -7.29 24.13
N SER A 515 8.24 -8.19 24.56
CA SER A 515 8.29 -8.77 25.91
C SER A 515 8.39 -7.75 27.07
N ALA A 516 8.76 -6.49 26.82
CA ALA A 516 8.79 -5.45 27.85
C ALA A 516 7.40 -5.10 28.39
N LEU A 517 6.33 -5.47 27.68
CA LEU A 517 4.93 -5.27 28.09
C LEU A 517 4.42 -6.31 29.09
N VAL A 518 5.08 -7.48 29.19
CA VAL A 518 4.65 -8.61 30.03
C VAL A 518 4.32 -8.21 31.48
N PRO A 519 5.07 -7.30 32.15
CA PRO A 519 4.73 -6.84 33.51
C PRO A 519 3.42 -6.05 33.62
N TYR A 520 2.90 -5.52 32.52
CA TYR A 520 1.72 -4.65 32.46
C TYR A 520 0.49 -5.34 31.84
N LEU A 521 0.65 -6.61 31.44
CA LEU A 521 -0.32 -7.34 30.61
C LEU A 521 -1.72 -7.41 31.22
N ASP A 522 -1.84 -7.60 32.54
CA ASP A 522 -3.14 -7.60 33.23
C ASP A 522 -3.90 -6.29 33.04
N HIS A 523 -3.22 -5.14 33.12
CA HIS A 523 -3.85 -3.83 32.99
C HIS A 523 -4.18 -3.51 31.53
N ILE A 524 -3.29 -3.89 30.60
CA ILE A 524 -3.50 -3.73 29.16
C ILE A 524 -4.73 -4.52 28.73
N ILE A 525 -4.81 -5.81 29.05
CA ILE A 525 -5.95 -6.67 28.67
C ILE A 525 -7.25 -6.17 29.27
N GLN A 526 -7.27 -5.73 30.53
CA GLN A 526 -8.46 -5.14 31.14
C GLN A 526 -8.97 -3.91 30.38
N THR A 527 -8.05 -3.05 29.92
CA THR A 527 -8.38 -1.82 29.19
C THR A 527 -8.93 -2.16 27.79
N LEU A 528 -8.23 -3.00 27.04
CA LEU A 528 -8.66 -3.41 25.70
C LEU A 528 -10.00 -4.19 25.74
N VAL A 529 -10.20 -5.04 26.75
CA VAL A 529 -11.47 -5.74 26.94
C VAL A 529 -12.61 -4.77 27.27
N PHE A 530 -12.33 -3.73 28.07
CA PHE A 530 -13.32 -2.70 28.34
C PHE A 530 -13.67 -1.89 27.08
N ALA A 531 -12.70 -1.64 26.19
CA ALA A 531 -12.91 -0.94 24.92
C ALA A 531 -13.98 -1.62 24.03
N PHE A 532 -14.11 -2.95 24.05
CA PHE A 532 -15.20 -3.64 23.33
C PHE A 532 -16.61 -3.17 23.69
N SER A 533 -16.80 -2.67 24.92
CA SER A 533 -18.09 -2.17 25.40
C SER A 533 -18.35 -0.71 25.04
N LYS A 534 -17.32 0.00 24.57
CA LYS A 534 -17.32 1.43 24.33
C LYS A 534 -17.19 1.77 22.83
N TYR A 535 -16.40 1.00 22.10
CA TYR A 535 -16.10 1.27 20.70
C TYR A 535 -17.29 0.99 19.80
N GLN A 536 -17.47 1.88 18.83
CA GLN A 536 -18.37 1.70 17.70
C GLN A 536 -17.69 0.88 16.60
N ARG A 537 -18.41 0.61 15.52
CA ARG A 537 -18.01 -0.34 14.46
C ARG A 537 -16.63 -0.03 13.89
N LYS A 538 -16.33 1.23 13.56
CA LYS A 538 -15.06 1.65 12.98
C LYS A 538 -13.88 1.36 13.92
N ASN A 539 -13.93 1.89 15.14
CA ASN A 539 -12.84 1.73 16.11
C ASN A 539 -12.69 0.27 16.59
N LEU A 540 -13.76 -0.53 16.56
CA LEU A 540 -13.67 -1.96 16.84
C LEU A 540 -12.74 -2.70 15.88
N LEU A 541 -12.64 -2.27 14.61
CA LEU A 541 -11.73 -2.88 13.64
C LEU A 541 -10.26 -2.69 14.07
N ILE A 542 -9.91 -1.47 14.49
CA ILE A 542 -8.56 -1.11 14.97
C ILE A 542 -8.26 -1.80 16.31
N LEU A 543 -9.28 -2.01 17.15
CA LEU A 543 -9.12 -2.74 18.40
C LEU A 543 -8.73 -4.21 18.16
N TYR A 544 -9.27 -4.87 17.13
CA TYR A 544 -8.87 -6.23 16.78
C TYR A 544 -7.39 -6.28 16.38
N ASP A 545 -6.92 -5.30 15.62
CA ASP A 545 -5.52 -5.20 15.20
C ASP A 545 -4.60 -5.04 16.41
N ALA A 546 -4.92 -4.12 17.33
CA ALA A 546 -4.16 -3.96 18.58
C ALA A 546 -4.13 -5.26 19.42
N PHE A 547 -5.23 -6.01 19.51
CA PHE A 547 -5.20 -7.32 20.18
C PHE A 547 -4.29 -8.34 19.46
N GLY A 548 -4.30 -8.35 18.13
CA GLY A 548 -3.44 -9.21 17.31
C GLY A 548 -1.96 -8.86 17.53
N THR A 549 -1.61 -7.59 17.41
CA THR A 549 -0.26 -7.06 17.62
C THR A 549 0.24 -7.32 19.04
N LEU A 550 -0.60 -7.15 20.06
CA LEU A 550 -0.26 -7.53 21.43
C LEU A 550 0.08 -9.02 21.55
N ALA A 551 -0.75 -9.88 20.95
CA ALA A 551 -0.55 -11.33 20.98
C ALA A 551 0.76 -11.74 20.32
N ASP A 552 1.10 -11.15 19.16
CA ASP A 552 2.35 -11.39 18.46
C ASP A 552 3.56 -10.86 19.25
N SER A 553 3.40 -9.73 19.93
CA SER A 553 4.45 -9.05 20.72
C SER A 553 4.82 -9.78 22.01
N VAL A 554 3.84 -10.32 22.74
CA VAL A 554 4.07 -11.00 24.03
C VAL A 554 4.15 -12.53 23.90
N GLY A 555 3.59 -13.09 22.82
CA GLY A 555 3.56 -14.51 22.50
C GLY A 555 2.99 -15.36 23.65
N HIS A 556 3.67 -16.45 23.98
CA HIS A 556 3.25 -17.43 24.99
C HIS A 556 2.99 -16.86 26.41
N HIS A 557 3.44 -15.63 26.71
CA HIS A 557 3.12 -14.98 27.99
C HIS A 557 1.62 -14.67 28.15
N LEU A 558 0.87 -14.62 27.05
CA LEU A 558 -0.59 -14.47 27.04
C LEU A 558 -1.31 -15.75 27.46
N ASN A 559 -0.65 -16.92 27.38
CA ASN A 559 -1.20 -18.23 27.74
C ASN A 559 -1.28 -18.41 29.28
N LYS A 560 -2.13 -17.62 29.93
CA LYS A 560 -2.46 -17.72 31.35
C LYS A 560 -3.96 -17.84 31.53
N PRO A 561 -4.46 -18.76 32.37
CA PRO A 561 -5.90 -18.99 32.54
C PRO A 561 -6.70 -17.72 32.84
N GLU A 562 -6.18 -16.84 33.71
CA GLU A 562 -6.81 -15.58 34.09
C GLU A 562 -6.97 -14.60 32.93
N LEU A 563 -5.98 -14.52 32.02
CA LEU A 563 -6.02 -13.65 30.85
C LEU A 563 -6.95 -14.22 29.78
N ILE A 564 -6.90 -15.54 29.55
CA ILE A 564 -7.76 -16.24 28.58
C ILE A 564 -9.24 -16.07 28.94
N ILE A 565 -9.58 -16.23 30.22
CA ILE A 565 -10.97 -16.09 30.72
C ILE A 565 -11.48 -14.66 30.54
N MET A 566 -10.60 -13.66 30.54
CA MET A 566 -10.97 -12.26 30.31
C MET A 566 -11.10 -11.93 28.82
N LEU A 567 -10.14 -12.39 28.02
CA LEU A 567 -9.98 -12.05 26.60
C LEU A 567 -10.96 -12.77 25.67
N MET A 568 -11.15 -14.08 25.85
CA MET A 568 -11.89 -14.89 24.87
C MET A 568 -13.40 -14.62 24.82
N PRO A 569 -14.12 -14.39 25.94
CA PRO A 569 -15.57 -14.16 25.89
C PRO A 569 -16.02 -13.01 24.96
N PRO A 570 -15.45 -11.80 24.99
CA PRO A 570 -15.87 -10.72 24.08
C PRO A 570 -15.56 -11.04 22.61
N LEU A 571 -14.42 -11.66 22.31
CA LEU A 571 -14.07 -12.08 20.94
C LEU A 571 -15.05 -13.12 20.40
N ILE A 572 -15.40 -14.13 21.20
CA ILE A 572 -16.36 -15.16 20.81
C ILE A 572 -17.78 -14.57 20.68
N GLN A 573 -18.13 -13.56 21.47
CA GLN A 573 -19.40 -12.85 21.31
C GLN A 573 -19.46 -12.16 19.94
N LYS A 574 -18.39 -11.47 19.52
CA LYS A 574 -18.31 -10.83 18.20
C LYS A 574 -18.29 -11.86 17.07
N TRP A 575 -17.52 -12.93 17.22
CA TRP A 575 -17.48 -14.07 16.31
C TRP A 575 -18.87 -14.63 16.00
N ASN A 576 -19.69 -14.86 17.03
CA ASN A 576 -21.05 -15.39 16.85
C ASN A 576 -22.04 -14.37 16.28
N ALA A 577 -21.74 -13.07 16.34
CA ALA A 577 -22.61 -12.00 15.87
C ALA A 577 -22.44 -11.70 14.37
N LEU A 578 -21.23 -11.87 13.84
CA LEU A 578 -20.90 -11.59 12.44
C LEU A 578 -21.36 -12.71 11.51
N HIS A 579 -21.85 -12.34 10.31
CA HIS A 579 -22.23 -13.27 9.25
C HIS A 579 -21.05 -13.61 8.32
N ASP A 580 -21.12 -14.74 7.62
CA ASP A 580 -20.06 -15.24 6.72
C ASP A 580 -19.84 -14.38 5.45
N GLN A 581 -20.62 -13.33 5.27
CA GLN A 581 -20.51 -12.38 4.16
C GLN A 581 -20.14 -10.96 4.65
N ASP A 582 -19.87 -10.81 5.96
CA ASP A 582 -19.52 -9.54 6.57
C ASP A 582 -17.99 -9.34 6.55
N ARG A 583 -17.53 -8.24 5.96
CA ARG A 583 -16.10 -7.90 5.86
C ARG A 583 -15.47 -7.57 7.21
N ASP A 584 -16.28 -7.26 8.23
CA ASP A 584 -15.82 -7.11 9.61
C ASP A 584 -15.23 -8.43 10.16
N LEU A 585 -15.44 -9.56 9.48
CA LEU A 585 -14.75 -10.81 9.80
C LEU A 585 -13.24 -10.72 9.58
N PHE A 586 -12.73 -9.93 8.64
CA PHE A 586 -11.30 -9.97 8.30
C PHE A 586 -10.42 -9.61 9.50
N PRO A 587 -10.61 -8.45 10.17
CA PRO A 587 -9.75 -8.07 11.29
C PRO A 587 -9.96 -8.97 12.51
N LEU A 588 -11.19 -9.47 12.72
CA LEU A 588 -11.47 -10.42 13.80
C LEU A 588 -10.71 -11.74 13.58
N LEU A 589 -10.64 -12.24 12.35
CA LEU A 589 -9.96 -13.49 12.07
C LEU A 589 -8.44 -13.36 12.06
N GLU A 590 -7.91 -12.25 11.58
CA GLU A 590 -6.49 -11.91 11.70
C GLU A 590 -6.09 -11.87 13.19
N CYS A 591 -6.88 -11.18 14.02
CA CYS A 591 -6.71 -11.13 15.47
C CYS A 591 -6.76 -12.52 16.11
N LEU A 592 -7.76 -13.35 15.76
CA LEU A 592 -7.86 -14.73 16.25
C LEU A 592 -6.68 -15.60 15.80
N SER A 593 -6.08 -15.33 14.65
CA SER A 593 -4.92 -16.07 14.14
C SER A 593 -3.71 -15.83 15.04
N SER A 594 -3.39 -14.56 15.35
CA SER A 594 -2.31 -14.20 16.28
C SER A 594 -2.58 -14.70 17.71
N ILE A 595 -3.82 -14.59 18.19
CA ILE A 595 -4.23 -15.10 19.51
C ILE A 595 -4.09 -16.62 19.60
N ALA A 596 -4.46 -17.37 18.56
CA ALA A 596 -4.33 -18.83 18.55
C ALA A 596 -2.86 -19.27 18.68
N ILE A 597 -1.94 -18.58 17.98
CA ILE A 597 -0.50 -18.81 18.08
C ILE A 597 0.00 -18.49 19.50
N ALA A 598 -0.37 -17.33 20.05
CA ALA A 598 0.08 -16.89 21.38
C ALA A 598 -0.47 -17.77 22.52
N LEU A 599 -1.74 -18.20 22.44
CA LEU A 599 -2.37 -19.02 23.47
C LEU A 599 -1.98 -20.50 23.40
N GLN A 600 -1.47 -20.97 22.27
CA GLN A 600 -1.07 -22.37 22.07
C GLN A 600 -2.16 -23.36 22.52
N SER A 601 -1.82 -24.33 23.38
CA SER A 601 -2.77 -25.30 23.95
C SER A 601 -3.91 -24.65 24.78
N GLY A 602 -3.75 -23.40 25.22
CA GLY A 602 -4.80 -22.62 25.87
C GLY A 602 -5.99 -22.31 24.94
N PHE A 603 -5.78 -22.34 23.62
CA PHE A 603 -6.84 -22.11 22.63
C PHE A 603 -7.73 -23.35 22.36
N LEU A 604 -7.33 -24.54 22.83
CA LEU A 604 -8.05 -25.80 22.56
C LEU A 604 -9.56 -25.77 22.83
N PRO A 605 -10.08 -25.14 23.90
CA PRO A 605 -11.53 -25.07 24.14
C PRO A 605 -12.32 -24.33 23.05
N TYR A 606 -11.65 -23.54 22.22
CA TYR A 606 -12.23 -22.68 21.19
C TYR A 606 -11.91 -23.18 19.76
N ALA A 607 -10.99 -24.12 19.62
CA ALA A 607 -10.42 -24.52 18.33
C ALA A 607 -11.44 -25.16 17.36
N GLU A 608 -12.29 -26.07 17.84
CA GLU A 608 -13.23 -26.83 16.98
C GLU A 608 -14.23 -25.94 16.20
N PRO A 609 -14.98 -25.01 16.83
CA PRO A 609 -15.89 -24.14 16.08
C PRO A 609 -15.16 -23.16 15.15
N VAL A 610 -13.98 -22.68 15.53
CA VAL A 610 -13.14 -21.80 14.69
C VAL A 610 -12.69 -22.55 13.44
N PHE A 611 -12.14 -23.75 13.61
CA PHE A 611 -11.70 -24.63 12.52
C PHE A 611 -12.85 -24.93 11.55
N GLN A 612 -14.02 -25.35 12.06
CA GLN A 612 -15.17 -25.71 11.23
C GLN A 612 -15.66 -24.54 10.37
N ARG A 613 -15.74 -23.33 10.94
CA ARG A 613 -16.18 -22.16 10.17
C ARG A 613 -15.18 -21.79 9.08
N CYS A 614 -13.87 -21.83 9.36
CA CYS A 614 -12.85 -21.54 8.36
C CYS A 614 -12.89 -22.55 7.20
N VAL A 615 -13.03 -23.85 7.49
CA VAL A 615 -13.19 -24.87 6.45
C VAL A 615 -14.44 -24.61 5.60
N SER A 616 -15.55 -24.23 6.24
CA SER A 616 -16.80 -23.89 5.54
C SER A 616 -16.64 -22.67 4.63
N LEU A 617 -15.95 -21.61 5.07
CA LEU A 617 -15.69 -20.42 4.25
C LEU A 617 -14.90 -20.78 2.98
N VAL A 618 -13.81 -21.54 3.14
CA VAL A 618 -13.01 -22.02 1.99
C VAL A 618 -13.86 -22.87 1.04
N GLU A 619 -14.64 -23.81 1.56
CA GLU A 619 -15.50 -24.68 0.75
C GLU A 619 -16.58 -23.90 -0.01
N GLN A 620 -17.22 -22.92 0.63
CA GLN A 620 -18.23 -22.06 0.01
C GLN A 620 -17.65 -21.20 -1.11
N THR A 621 -16.53 -20.52 -0.87
CA THR A 621 -15.88 -19.65 -1.86
C THR A 621 -15.40 -20.44 -3.09
N LEU A 622 -14.81 -21.63 -2.89
CA LEU A 622 -14.42 -22.51 -4.00
C LEU A 622 -15.64 -23.02 -4.78
N SER A 623 -16.71 -23.40 -4.08
CA SER A 623 -17.95 -23.86 -4.71
C SER A 623 -18.58 -22.77 -5.57
N GLN A 624 -18.62 -21.53 -5.08
CA GLN A 624 -19.11 -20.36 -5.82
C GLN A 624 -18.23 -20.05 -7.04
N SER A 625 -16.91 -20.18 -6.90
CA SER A 625 -15.94 -19.95 -8.00
C SER A 625 -16.06 -20.94 -9.16
N THR A 626 -16.65 -22.12 -8.93
CA THR A 626 -16.78 -23.19 -9.93
C THR A 626 -18.05 -23.05 -10.77
N VAL A 627 -19.00 -22.20 -10.35
CA VAL A 627 -20.27 -22.02 -11.06
C VAL A 627 -20.06 -21.21 -12.35
N GLN A 628 -20.11 -21.88 -13.51
CA GLN A 628 -20.07 -21.26 -14.83
C GLN A 628 -21.40 -20.54 -15.16
N ILE A 629 -21.68 -19.41 -14.51
CA ILE A 629 -22.72 -18.48 -14.96
C ILE A 629 -22.06 -17.48 -15.94
N PRO A 630 -22.76 -17.06 -17.02
CA PRO A 630 -22.26 -16.01 -17.90
C PRO A 630 -21.82 -14.77 -17.10
N ILE A 631 -20.65 -14.22 -17.44
CA ILE A 631 -19.98 -13.08 -16.75
C ILE A 631 -20.95 -11.90 -16.51
N ASP A 632 -21.97 -11.75 -17.35
CA ASP A 632 -22.93 -10.64 -17.29
C ASP A 632 -24.00 -10.77 -16.18
N GLN A 633 -24.04 -11.87 -15.41
CA GLN A 633 -25.09 -12.15 -14.41
C GLN A 633 -24.58 -12.67 -13.05
N TYR A 634 -23.28 -12.80 -12.84
CA TYR A 634 -22.71 -13.33 -11.59
C TYR A 634 -21.53 -12.49 -11.13
N ASP A 635 -21.65 -11.92 -9.93
CA ASP A 635 -20.52 -11.30 -9.25
C ASP A 635 -19.55 -12.41 -8.82
N GLN A 636 -18.26 -12.26 -9.14
CA GLN A 636 -17.24 -13.19 -8.68
C GLN A 636 -17.21 -13.21 -7.15
N PRO A 637 -17.04 -14.38 -6.51
CA PRO A 637 -17.00 -14.44 -5.06
C PRO A 637 -15.78 -13.69 -4.53
N ASP A 638 -15.97 -12.97 -3.43
CA ASP A 638 -14.90 -12.27 -2.73
C ASP A 638 -13.95 -13.32 -2.11
N LYS A 639 -12.74 -13.43 -2.68
CA LYS A 639 -11.77 -14.45 -2.28
C LYS A 639 -11.05 -14.11 -0.98
N ASP A 640 -11.18 -12.89 -0.47
CA ASP A 640 -10.58 -12.48 0.81
C ASP A 640 -11.09 -13.35 1.96
N PHE A 641 -12.38 -13.72 1.96
CA PHE A 641 -12.92 -14.67 2.95
C PHE A 641 -12.18 -16.00 2.98
N MET A 642 -11.79 -16.52 1.81
CA MET A 642 -11.04 -17.76 1.70
C MET A 642 -9.59 -17.59 2.17
N ILE A 643 -8.95 -16.47 1.81
CA ILE A 643 -7.57 -16.16 2.19
C ILE A 643 -7.46 -16.01 3.71
N VAL A 644 -8.31 -15.17 4.33
CA VAL A 644 -8.35 -14.97 5.79
C VAL A 644 -8.60 -16.28 6.53
N ALA A 645 -9.53 -17.11 6.02
CA ALA A 645 -9.82 -18.41 6.62
C ALA A 645 -8.63 -19.37 6.55
N LEU A 646 -7.89 -19.39 5.43
CA LEU A 646 -6.67 -20.18 5.29
C LEU A 646 -5.58 -19.71 6.27
N ASP A 647 -5.41 -18.40 6.44
CA ASP A 647 -4.42 -17.82 7.36
C ASP A 647 -4.76 -18.05 8.84
N LEU A 648 -6.05 -18.08 9.20
CA LEU A 648 -6.48 -18.50 10.54
C LEU A 648 -6.29 -20.01 10.75
N LEU A 649 -6.56 -20.85 9.74
CA LEU A 649 -6.25 -22.28 9.84
C LEU A 649 -4.74 -22.52 10.00
N SER A 650 -3.90 -21.72 9.35
CA SER A 650 -2.43 -21.75 9.50
C SER A 650 -2.04 -21.38 10.93
N GLY A 651 -2.51 -20.22 11.44
CA GLY A 651 -2.24 -19.80 12.82
C GLY A 651 -2.78 -20.76 13.89
N LEU A 652 -3.96 -21.38 13.65
CA LEU A 652 -4.50 -22.41 14.53
C LEU A 652 -3.60 -23.65 14.54
N THR A 653 -3.14 -24.10 13.36
CA THR A 653 -2.25 -25.26 13.20
C THR A 653 -0.91 -25.02 13.90
N GLU A 654 -0.34 -23.82 13.76
CA GLU A 654 0.89 -23.44 14.44
C GLU A 654 0.71 -23.37 15.97
N GLY A 655 -0.39 -22.76 16.44
CA GLY A 655 -0.64 -22.59 17.87
C GLY A 655 -0.91 -23.90 18.62
N ILE A 656 -1.85 -24.71 18.15
CA ILE A 656 -2.23 -25.95 18.86
C ILE A 656 -1.37 -27.17 18.47
N ASP A 657 -0.49 -27.01 17.47
CA ASP A 657 0.47 -27.99 16.97
C ASP A 657 -0.20 -29.37 16.75
N LYS A 658 0.36 -30.46 17.27
CA LYS A 658 -0.13 -31.84 17.11
C LYS A 658 -1.58 -32.08 17.54
N ASN A 659 -2.17 -31.18 18.34
CA ASN A 659 -3.57 -31.32 18.73
C ASN A 659 -4.55 -31.05 17.57
N ILE A 660 -4.09 -30.45 16.46
CA ILE A 660 -4.88 -30.26 15.23
C ILE A 660 -5.22 -31.60 14.55
N ASP A 661 -4.45 -32.66 14.81
CA ASP A 661 -4.52 -33.95 14.09
C ASP A 661 -5.95 -34.53 14.07
N SER A 662 -6.67 -34.48 15.20
CA SER A 662 -8.04 -35.00 15.28
C SER A 662 -9.05 -34.19 14.47
N LEU A 663 -8.82 -32.89 14.30
CA LEU A 663 -9.66 -32.01 13.49
C LEU A 663 -9.43 -32.27 12.01
N ILE A 664 -8.15 -32.38 11.58
CA ILE A 664 -7.78 -32.70 10.20
C ILE A 664 -8.35 -34.06 9.78
N GLY A 665 -8.18 -35.09 10.61
CA GLY A 665 -8.66 -36.45 10.31
C GLY A 665 -10.19 -36.58 10.17
N LYS A 666 -10.97 -35.58 10.63
CA LYS A 666 -12.43 -35.52 10.50
C LYS A 666 -12.92 -34.57 9.39
N SER A 667 -12.00 -33.95 8.65
CA SER A 667 -12.30 -32.88 7.68
C SER A 667 -11.91 -33.26 6.25
N ASN A 668 -12.37 -32.47 5.28
CA ASN A 668 -11.95 -32.52 3.87
C ASN A 668 -10.90 -31.44 3.53
N LEU A 669 -10.29 -30.78 4.53
CA LEU A 669 -9.43 -29.61 4.33
C LEU A 669 -8.28 -29.85 3.34
N LEU A 670 -7.61 -31.01 3.39
CA LEU A 670 -6.50 -31.30 2.46
C LEU A 670 -6.93 -31.36 0.99
N ALA A 671 -8.16 -31.79 0.72
CA ALA A 671 -8.71 -31.81 -0.63
C ALA A 671 -9.07 -30.39 -1.11
N LEU A 672 -9.60 -29.54 -0.22
CA LEU A 672 -9.84 -28.12 -0.49
C LEU A 672 -8.52 -27.37 -0.71
N LEU A 673 -7.53 -27.64 0.14
CA LEU A 673 -6.19 -27.04 0.07
C LEU A 673 -5.52 -27.31 -1.28
N TYR A 674 -5.64 -28.54 -1.79
CA TYR A 674 -5.14 -28.89 -3.12
C TYR A 674 -5.79 -28.05 -4.24
N GLN A 675 -7.07 -27.67 -4.11
CA GLN A 675 -7.73 -26.76 -5.06
C GLN A 675 -7.22 -25.33 -4.90
N CYS A 676 -7.08 -24.83 -3.66
CA CYS A 676 -6.54 -23.50 -3.39
C CYS A 676 -5.12 -23.31 -3.98
N MET A 677 -4.26 -24.33 -3.88
CA MET A 677 -2.91 -24.32 -4.46
C MET A 677 -2.87 -24.17 -5.99
N GLN A 678 -4.00 -24.38 -6.68
CA GLN A 678 -4.16 -24.27 -8.13
C GLN A 678 -4.98 -23.04 -8.55
N ASP A 679 -5.42 -22.21 -7.59
CA ASP A 679 -6.23 -21.04 -7.87
C ASP A 679 -5.46 -20.01 -8.73
N GLN A 680 -6.17 -19.26 -9.56
CA GLN A 680 -5.59 -18.21 -10.41
C GLN A 680 -5.12 -16.99 -9.63
N THR A 681 -5.67 -16.79 -8.43
CA THR A 681 -5.39 -15.68 -7.52
C THR A 681 -4.13 -15.99 -6.71
N ASP A 682 -3.17 -15.09 -6.72
CA ASP A 682 -1.83 -15.32 -6.19
C ASP A 682 -1.85 -15.43 -4.66
N GLU A 683 -2.64 -14.56 -4.03
CA GLU A 683 -2.91 -14.46 -2.60
C GLU A 683 -3.47 -15.77 -2.02
N VAL A 684 -4.38 -16.41 -2.75
CA VAL A 684 -4.96 -17.71 -2.37
C VAL A 684 -3.88 -18.79 -2.35
N ARG A 685 -3.01 -18.80 -3.38
CA ARG A 685 -1.89 -19.75 -3.43
C ARG A 685 -0.91 -19.49 -2.30
N GLN A 686 -0.59 -18.23 -2.01
CA GLN A 686 0.29 -17.82 -0.91
C GLN A 686 -0.18 -18.39 0.44
N SER A 687 -1.43 -18.15 0.83
CA SER A 687 -2.01 -18.65 2.09
C SER A 687 -2.10 -20.17 2.12
N SER A 688 -2.43 -20.80 0.99
CA SER A 688 -2.49 -22.27 0.89
C SER A 688 -1.12 -22.93 1.14
N PHE A 689 -0.03 -22.31 0.67
CA PHE A 689 1.33 -22.84 0.89
C PHE A 689 1.80 -22.65 2.34
N ALA A 690 1.43 -21.54 2.98
CA ALA A 690 1.66 -21.34 4.42
C ALA A 690 0.97 -22.44 5.23
N LEU A 691 -0.34 -22.64 5.03
CA LEU A 691 -1.09 -23.69 5.72
C LEU A 691 -0.54 -25.09 5.46
N LEU A 692 -0.10 -25.39 4.22
CA LEU A 692 0.52 -26.68 3.91
C LEU A 692 1.79 -26.93 4.72
N GLY A 693 2.66 -25.93 4.86
CA GLY A 693 3.88 -26.06 5.65
C GLY A 693 3.59 -26.25 7.14
N ASP A 694 2.59 -25.55 7.69
CA ASP A 694 2.19 -25.75 9.09
C ASP A 694 1.57 -27.12 9.34
N LEU A 695 0.68 -27.59 8.46
CA LEU A 695 0.11 -28.95 8.54
C LEU A 695 1.18 -30.02 8.41
N THR A 696 2.21 -29.76 7.61
CA THR A 696 3.36 -30.64 7.46
C THR A 696 4.14 -30.77 8.77
N LYS A 697 4.36 -29.65 9.50
CA LYS A 697 4.98 -29.68 10.83
C LYS A 697 4.13 -30.43 11.86
N ALA A 698 2.83 -30.12 11.91
CA ALA A 698 1.94 -30.57 12.97
C ALA A 698 1.45 -32.02 12.79
N CYS A 699 1.09 -32.42 11.57
CA CYS A 699 0.40 -33.70 11.31
C CYS A 699 0.72 -34.30 9.92
N PHE A 700 2.01 -34.48 9.62
CA PHE A 700 2.49 -35.01 8.32
C PHE A 700 1.83 -36.33 7.89
N GLY A 701 1.38 -37.18 8.82
CA GLY A 701 0.71 -38.45 8.50
C GLY A 701 -0.51 -38.30 7.57
N HIS A 702 -1.26 -37.20 7.69
CA HIS A 702 -2.40 -36.91 6.81
C HIS A 702 -1.95 -36.32 5.46
N VAL A 703 -0.88 -35.52 5.47
CA VAL A 703 -0.29 -34.84 4.28
C VAL A 703 0.42 -35.84 3.36
N GLN A 704 1.02 -36.90 3.94
CA GLN A 704 1.89 -37.84 3.24
C GLN A 704 1.29 -38.42 1.95
N GLN A 705 -0.03 -38.69 1.94
CA GLN A 705 -0.73 -39.25 0.78
C GLN A 705 -0.87 -38.27 -0.40
N TYR A 706 -0.77 -36.96 -0.16
CA TYR A 706 -0.93 -35.89 -1.17
C TYR A 706 0.40 -35.35 -1.70
N VAL A 707 1.53 -35.75 -1.10
CA VAL A 707 2.88 -35.25 -1.47
C VAL A 707 3.18 -35.41 -2.96
N GLY A 708 2.75 -36.52 -3.56
CA GLY A 708 2.95 -36.81 -4.99
C GLY A 708 2.35 -35.76 -5.92
N ASP A 709 1.21 -35.18 -5.52
CA ASP A 709 0.49 -34.18 -6.31
C ASP A 709 0.89 -32.74 -5.91
N MET A 710 1.15 -32.50 -4.62
CA MET A 710 1.45 -31.17 -4.07
C MET A 710 2.89 -30.69 -4.37
N MET A 711 3.89 -31.58 -4.31
CA MET A 711 5.29 -31.19 -4.50
C MET A 711 5.59 -30.62 -5.90
N PRO A 712 5.04 -31.17 -7.00
CA PRO A 712 5.15 -30.54 -8.32
C PRO A 712 4.50 -29.14 -8.41
N LEU A 713 3.39 -28.91 -7.71
CA LEU A 713 2.72 -27.60 -7.67
C LEU A 713 3.58 -26.55 -6.96
N LEU A 714 4.20 -26.92 -5.83
CA LEU A 714 5.18 -26.06 -5.15
C LEU A 714 6.36 -25.73 -6.06
N GLY A 715 6.93 -26.74 -6.73
CA GLY A 715 8.01 -26.52 -7.70
C GLY A 715 7.63 -25.60 -8.86
N LYS A 716 6.36 -25.60 -9.31
CA LYS A 716 5.85 -24.67 -10.33
C LYS A 716 5.75 -23.23 -9.81
N ASN A 717 5.44 -23.05 -8.52
CA ASN A 717 5.26 -21.75 -7.87
C ASN A 717 6.56 -21.15 -7.29
N LEU A 718 7.72 -21.78 -7.51
CA LEU A 718 9.02 -21.14 -7.34
C LEU A 718 9.28 -20.12 -8.47
N ASN A 719 8.46 -19.07 -8.51
CA ASN A 719 8.56 -17.96 -9.44
C ASN A 719 8.94 -16.66 -8.68
N PRO A 720 10.17 -16.16 -8.78
CA PRO A 720 10.61 -14.98 -8.03
C PRO A 720 9.85 -13.69 -8.37
N ASP A 721 9.16 -13.63 -9.52
CA ASP A 721 8.34 -12.48 -9.90
C ASP A 721 7.08 -12.38 -9.01
N LEU A 722 6.68 -13.48 -8.37
CA LEU A 722 5.61 -13.55 -7.37
C LEU A 722 6.21 -13.82 -5.99
N VAL A 723 6.87 -12.80 -5.42
CA VAL A 723 7.72 -12.92 -4.22
C VAL A 723 7.04 -13.68 -3.08
N SER A 724 5.84 -13.26 -2.67
CA SER A 724 5.17 -13.82 -1.49
C SER A 724 4.71 -15.27 -1.69
N VAL A 725 4.21 -15.59 -2.89
CA VAL A 725 3.85 -16.96 -3.28
C VAL A 725 5.09 -17.86 -3.32
N CYS A 726 6.16 -17.37 -3.94
CA CYS A 726 7.43 -18.08 -4.06
C CYS A 726 8.06 -18.33 -2.68
N ASN A 727 7.96 -17.35 -1.77
CA ASN A 727 8.46 -17.44 -0.41
C ASN A 727 7.79 -18.57 0.37
N ASN A 728 6.45 -18.56 0.45
CA ASN A 728 5.71 -19.58 1.17
C ASN A 728 5.86 -20.96 0.51
N SER A 729 5.96 -21.01 -0.82
CA SER A 729 6.26 -22.26 -1.55
C SER A 729 7.64 -22.81 -1.21
N ALA A 730 8.69 -21.98 -1.21
CA ALA A 730 10.04 -22.38 -0.85
C ALA A 730 10.10 -22.89 0.59
N TRP A 731 9.46 -22.17 1.52
CA TRP A 731 9.39 -22.56 2.93
C TRP A 731 8.67 -23.91 3.13
N ALA A 732 7.50 -24.10 2.50
CA ALA A 732 6.73 -25.35 2.58
C ALA A 732 7.51 -26.56 2.04
N ILE A 733 8.27 -26.40 0.95
CA ILE A 733 9.17 -27.45 0.43
C ILE A 733 10.20 -27.86 1.50
N GLY A 734 10.76 -26.87 2.22
CA GLY A 734 11.73 -27.10 3.27
C GLY A 734 11.15 -27.91 4.43
N GLU A 735 9.94 -27.57 4.89
CA GLU A 735 9.23 -28.31 5.95
C GLU A 735 8.91 -29.74 5.51
N MET A 736 8.42 -29.93 4.28
CA MET A 736 8.12 -31.25 3.73
C MET A 736 9.37 -32.13 3.62
N ALA A 737 10.49 -31.55 3.18
CA ALA A 737 11.77 -32.26 3.10
C ALA A 737 12.21 -32.80 4.47
N MET A 738 12.03 -32.01 5.53
CA MET A 738 12.40 -32.41 6.89
C MET A 738 11.55 -33.58 7.42
N GLN A 739 10.27 -33.66 7.04
CA GLN A 739 9.39 -34.77 7.43
C GLN A 739 9.59 -36.03 6.59
N MET A 740 9.87 -35.87 5.29
CA MET A 740 10.10 -37.00 4.37
C MET A 740 11.47 -37.65 4.54
N GLY A 741 12.48 -36.88 4.93
CA GLY A 741 13.86 -37.37 4.94
C GLY A 741 14.33 -37.76 3.53
N PRO A 742 15.05 -38.89 3.36
CA PRO A 742 15.57 -39.32 2.06
C PRO A 742 14.51 -39.54 0.97
N ASP A 743 13.24 -39.74 1.35
CA ASP A 743 12.15 -39.96 0.39
C ASP A 743 11.83 -38.71 -0.44
N VAL A 744 12.43 -37.55 -0.13
CA VAL A 744 12.33 -36.33 -0.97
C VAL A 744 13.13 -36.42 -2.27
N GLN A 745 14.08 -37.36 -2.37
CA GLN A 745 15.02 -37.49 -3.49
C GLN A 745 14.36 -37.42 -4.89
N PRO A 746 13.20 -38.07 -5.17
CA PRO A 746 12.57 -38.02 -6.49
C PRO A 746 12.11 -36.62 -6.92
N TYR A 747 11.91 -35.70 -5.97
CA TYR A 747 11.37 -34.37 -6.22
C TYR A 747 12.45 -33.30 -6.35
N LEU A 748 13.70 -33.59 -5.97
CA LEU A 748 14.83 -32.64 -6.08
C LEU A 748 14.98 -32.02 -7.47
N PRO A 749 14.83 -32.76 -8.60
CA PRO A 749 14.94 -32.16 -9.94
C PRO A 749 13.88 -31.09 -10.24
N LEU A 750 12.76 -31.07 -9.51
CA LEU A 750 11.68 -30.10 -9.71
C LEU A 750 11.94 -28.76 -9.02
N VAL A 751 12.80 -28.74 -7.99
CA VAL A 751 12.93 -27.61 -7.05
C VAL A 751 14.35 -27.08 -6.93
N LEU A 752 15.38 -27.94 -6.91
CA LEU A 752 16.71 -27.55 -6.44
C LEU A 752 17.37 -26.49 -7.33
N ASP A 753 17.37 -26.68 -8.65
CA ASP A 753 18.00 -25.73 -9.57
C ASP A 753 17.27 -24.35 -9.55
N LYS A 754 15.95 -24.34 -9.37
CA LYS A 754 15.16 -23.11 -9.24
C LYS A 754 15.50 -22.35 -7.94
N LEU A 755 15.61 -23.06 -6.82
CA LEU A 755 16.00 -22.45 -5.54
C LEU A 755 17.40 -21.84 -5.61
N ILE A 756 18.34 -22.51 -6.29
CA ILE A 756 19.70 -21.98 -6.50
C ILE A 756 19.68 -20.74 -7.40
N GLU A 757 18.83 -20.71 -8.42
CA GLU A 757 18.64 -19.53 -9.28
C GLU A 757 18.11 -18.33 -8.47
N ILE A 758 17.06 -18.54 -7.67
CA ILE A 758 16.48 -17.50 -6.79
C ILE A 758 17.54 -16.96 -5.82
N LEU A 759 18.32 -17.83 -5.17
CA LEU A 759 19.34 -17.40 -4.19
C LEU A 759 20.46 -16.55 -4.81
N ASN A 760 20.68 -16.67 -6.11
CA ASN A 760 21.74 -15.96 -6.82
C ASN A 760 21.27 -14.65 -7.48
N ARG A 761 19.97 -14.34 -7.48
CA ARG A 761 19.46 -13.04 -7.94
C ARG A 761 19.82 -11.92 -6.96
N ASP A 762 20.05 -10.72 -7.49
CA ASP A 762 20.44 -9.53 -6.72
C ASP A 762 19.23 -8.64 -6.35
N ASP A 763 18.10 -8.80 -7.04
CA ASP A 763 16.87 -8.02 -6.96
C ASP A 763 15.76 -8.67 -6.13
N ILE A 764 16.13 -9.58 -5.22
CA ILE A 764 15.17 -10.37 -4.43
C ILE A 764 15.11 -9.89 -2.97
N PRO A 765 13.89 -9.76 -2.39
CA PRO A 765 13.73 -9.41 -0.99
C PRO A 765 14.42 -10.38 -0.05
N LYS A 766 14.91 -9.85 1.08
CA LYS A 766 15.72 -10.58 2.05
C LYS A 766 15.00 -11.82 2.59
N THR A 767 13.73 -11.71 2.94
CA THR A 767 12.90 -12.81 3.47
C THR A 767 12.84 -14.01 2.52
N LEU A 768 12.69 -13.76 1.21
CA LEU A 768 12.69 -14.84 0.21
C LEU A 768 14.07 -15.49 0.07
N LEU A 769 15.16 -14.71 0.13
CA LEU A 769 16.53 -15.25 0.11
C LEU A 769 16.79 -16.14 1.33
N GLU A 770 16.31 -15.74 2.51
CA GLU A 770 16.46 -16.47 3.75
C GLU A 770 15.72 -17.81 3.74
N ASN A 771 14.43 -17.80 3.37
CA ASN A 771 13.64 -19.02 3.24
C ASN A 771 14.22 -19.95 2.17
N THR A 772 14.65 -19.40 1.03
CA THR A 772 15.30 -20.18 -0.03
C THR A 772 16.59 -20.83 0.48
N ALA A 773 17.42 -20.10 1.21
CA ALA A 773 18.66 -20.62 1.79
C ALA A 773 18.37 -21.71 2.83
N ILE A 774 17.39 -21.51 3.73
CA ILE A 774 16.98 -22.51 4.72
C ILE A 774 16.52 -23.80 4.02
N THR A 775 15.68 -23.68 3.00
CA THR A 775 15.18 -24.82 2.22
C THR A 775 16.32 -25.56 1.51
N VAL A 776 17.25 -24.88 0.85
CA VAL A 776 18.43 -25.52 0.24
C VAL A 776 19.27 -26.24 1.31
N GLY A 777 19.44 -25.64 2.49
CA GLY A 777 20.10 -26.26 3.63
C GLY A 777 19.40 -27.55 4.05
N ARG A 778 18.08 -27.51 4.27
CA ARG A 778 17.27 -28.67 4.66
C ARG A 778 17.27 -29.78 3.61
N LEU A 779 17.18 -29.45 2.32
CA LEU A 779 17.32 -30.43 1.23
C LEU A 779 18.70 -31.12 1.27
N GLY A 780 19.78 -30.36 1.50
CA GLY A 780 21.11 -30.91 1.66
C GLY A 780 21.32 -31.68 2.98
N TYR A 781 20.50 -31.42 4.00
CA TYR A 781 20.49 -32.20 5.23
C TYR A 781 19.96 -33.62 4.99
N VAL A 782 18.90 -33.77 4.21
CA VAL A 782 18.23 -35.05 3.96
C VAL A 782 18.78 -35.81 2.75
N CYS A 783 19.26 -35.10 1.71
CA CYS A 783 19.84 -35.67 0.49
C CYS A 783 21.22 -35.04 0.19
N PRO A 784 22.24 -35.26 1.04
CA PRO A 784 23.53 -34.59 0.92
C PRO A 784 24.30 -34.98 -0.35
N HIS A 785 24.12 -36.19 -0.88
CA HIS A 785 24.86 -36.65 -2.07
C HIS A 785 24.39 -35.99 -3.36
N GLU A 786 23.12 -35.62 -3.42
CA GLU A 786 22.47 -34.97 -4.55
C GLU A 786 22.71 -33.45 -4.55
N VAL A 787 22.69 -32.83 -3.37
CA VAL A 787 22.80 -31.37 -3.24
C VAL A 787 24.26 -30.90 -3.13
N ALA A 788 25.14 -31.63 -2.43
CA ALA A 788 26.54 -31.22 -2.23
C ALA A 788 27.36 -30.95 -3.52
N PRO A 789 27.12 -31.63 -4.66
CA PRO A 789 27.78 -31.28 -5.93
C PRO A 789 27.51 -29.85 -6.39
N LYS A 790 26.40 -29.23 -5.96
CA LYS A 790 26.00 -27.85 -6.32
C LYS A 790 26.49 -26.80 -5.32
N LEU A 791 27.18 -27.21 -4.25
CA LEU A 791 27.66 -26.30 -3.18
C LEU A 791 28.39 -25.05 -3.69
N PRO A 792 29.32 -25.12 -4.68
CA PRO A 792 29.99 -23.94 -5.23
C PRO A 792 29.04 -22.89 -5.82
N ASN A 793 27.86 -23.32 -6.28
CA ASN A 793 26.94 -22.45 -7.01
C ASN A 793 26.15 -21.53 -6.09
N PHE A 794 26.10 -21.79 -4.78
CA PHE A 794 25.20 -21.06 -3.89
C PHE A 794 25.81 -20.69 -2.53
N ILE A 795 26.91 -21.33 -2.11
CA ILE A 795 27.45 -21.19 -0.74
C ILE A 795 27.71 -19.73 -0.32
N GLN A 796 28.24 -18.91 -1.23
CA GLN A 796 28.53 -17.50 -0.96
C GLN A 796 27.25 -16.73 -0.61
N LYS A 797 26.22 -16.84 -1.46
CA LYS A 797 24.93 -16.14 -1.27
C LYS A 797 24.16 -16.70 -0.08
N TRP A 798 24.21 -18.02 0.11
CA TRP A 798 23.62 -18.71 1.25
C TRP A 798 24.16 -18.22 2.60
N CYS A 799 25.49 -18.09 2.72
CA CYS A 799 26.12 -17.58 3.93
C CYS A 799 25.74 -16.11 4.20
N LYS A 800 25.65 -15.28 3.15
CA LYS A 800 25.20 -13.89 3.28
C LYS A 800 23.74 -13.77 3.73
N ALA A 801 22.86 -14.66 3.25
CA ALA A 801 21.47 -14.67 3.66
C ALA A 801 21.32 -15.06 5.15
N LEU A 802 21.94 -16.17 5.58
CA LEU A 802 21.67 -16.71 6.92
C LEU A 802 22.48 -16.09 8.06
N ARG A 803 23.52 -15.29 7.79
CA ARG A 803 24.31 -14.64 8.87
C ARG A 803 23.52 -13.62 9.68
N CYS A 804 22.39 -13.11 9.17
CA CYS A 804 21.59 -12.08 9.82
C CYS A 804 20.36 -12.62 10.59
N ILE A 805 20.08 -13.92 10.47
CA ILE A 805 18.93 -14.56 11.15
C ILE A 805 19.28 -14.89 12.59
N ARG A 806 18.32 -14.75 13.52
CA ARG A 806 18.45 -15.21 14.91
C ARG A 806 18.73 -16.71 14.98
N ASP A 807 19.34 -17.14 16.07
CA ASP A 807 19.54 -18.55 16.34
C ASP A 807 18.18 -19.20 16.68
N ASN A 808 17.59 -19.90 15.71
CA ASN A 808 16.33 -20.63 15.82
C ASN A 808 16.47 -22.06 15.23
N GLU A 809 15.39 -22.84 15.28
CA GLU A 809 15.38 -24.22 14.79
C GLU A 809 15.56 -24.30 13.26
N GLU A 810 15.07 -23.30 12.53
CA GLU A 810 15.22 -23.20 11.08
C GLU A 810 16.69 -23.00 10.69
N LYS A 811 17.38 -22.03 11.31
CA LYS A 811 18.81 -21.80 11.13
C LYS A 811 19.61 -23.03 11.55
N ASP A 812 19.28 -23.68 12.67
CA ASP A 812 19.94 -24.92 13.12
C ASP A 812 19.83 -26.03 12.06
N SER A 813 18.62 -26.28 11.55
CA SER A 813 18.38 -27.30 10.52
C SER A 813 19.14 -27.00 9.21
N ALA A 814 19.17 -25.74 8.78
CA ALA A 814 19.86 -25.31 7.57
C ALA A 814 21.39 -25.47 7.70
N PHE A 815 21.98 -25.08 8.83
CA PHE A 815 23.40 -25.24 9.08
C PHE A 815 23.82 -26.71 9.29
N ARG A 816 22.97 -27.56 9.84
CA ARG A 816 23.22 -29.01 9.84
C ARG A 816 23.33 -29.54 8.41
N GLY A 817 22.48 -29.04 7.52
CA GLY A 817 22.52 -29.35 6.10
C GLY A 817 23.82 -28.93 5.42
N ILE A 818 24.24 -27.68 5.60
CA ILE A 818 25.48 -27.19 5.02
C ILE A 818 26.70 -27.98 5.52
N CYS A 819 26.74 -28.32 6.81
CA CYS A 819 27.81 -29.13 7.39
C CYS A 819 27.86 -30.55 6.82
N ARG A 820 26.70 -31.20 6.60
CA ARG A 820 26.64 -32.50 5.93
C ARG A 820 27.11 -32.42 4.49
N MET A 821 26.69 -31.40 3.74
CA MET A 821 27.12 -31.20 2.37
C MET A 821 28.62 -30.94 2.26
N ILE A 822 29.20 -30.12 3.15
CA ILE A 822 30.65 -29.88 3.21
C ILE A 822 31.40 -31.18 3.51
N SER A 823 30.85 -32.04 4.37
CA SER A 823 31.47 -33.34 4.67
C SER A 823 31.48 -34.28 3.45
N VAL A 824 30.49 -34.17 2.56
CA VAL A 824 30.40 -34.95 1.31
C VAL A 824 31.25 -34.35 0.18
N ASN A 825 31.27 -33.02 0.04
CA ASN A 825 32.03 -32.30 -0.98
C ASN A 825 32.84 -31.13 -0.37
N PRO A 826 33.94 -31.39 0.37
CA PRO A 826 34.74 -30.34 0.97
C PRO A 826 35.34 -29.38 -0.07
N GLY A 827 35.65 -29.89 -1.26
CA GLY A 827 36.17 -29.09 -2.37
C GLY A 827 35.22 -27.98 -2.82
N GLY A 828 33.92 -28.12 -2.54
CA GLY A 828 32.90 -27.18 -2.99
C GLY A 828 32.84 -25.86 -2.21
N VAL A 829 33.47 -25.76 -1.03
CA VAL A 829 33.46 -24.55 -0.19
C VAL A 829 34.83 -23.86 -0.13
N VAL A 830 35.89 -24.46 -0.68
CA VAL A 830 37.28 -23.99 -0.48
C VAL A 830 37.48 -22.55 -0.95
N GLN A 831 36.90 -22.16 -2.09
CA GLN A 831 37.05 -20.82 -2.65
C GLN A 831 36.35 -19.74 -1.82
N ASP A 832 35.23 -20.10 -1.18
CA ASP A 832 34.34 -19.19 -0.44
C ASP A 832 34.33 -19.46 1.07
N PHE A 833 35.35 -20.14 1.59
CA PHE A 833 35.39 -20.63 2.97
C PHE A 833 35.29 -19.49 4.01
N MET A 834 35.69 -18.26 3.63
CA MET A 834 35.56 -17.06 4.48
C MET A 834 34.09 -16.75 4.78
N TYR A 835 33.20 -16.90 3.81
CA TYR A 835 31.77 -16.68 4.00
C TYR A 835 31.17 -17.71 4.96
N PHE A 836 31.63 -18.97 4.88
CA PHE A 836 31.24 -19.99 5.84
C PHE A 836 31.73 -19.66 7.26
N CYS A 837 32.97 -19.19 7.41
CA CYS A 837 33.51 -18.76 8.70
C CYS A 837 32.68 -17.62 9.32
N ASP A 838 32.32 -16.62 8.52
CA ASP A 838 31.49 -15.50 8.92
C ASP A 838 30.07 -15.94 9.33
N ALA A 839 29.45 -16.82 8.54
CA ALA A 839 28.15 -17.39 8.86
C ALA A 839 28.16 -18.21 10.16
N VAL A 840 29.22 -19.00 10.42
CA VAL A 840 29.40 -19.73 11.67
C VAL A 840 29.59 -18.78 12.86
N ALA A 841 30.34 -17.68 12.68
CA ALA A 841 30.54 -16.68 13.73
C ALA A 841 29.30 -15.82 14.04
N SER A 842 28.26 -15.90 13.21
CA SER A 842 26.96 -15.26 13.49
C SER A 842 26.18 -15.94 14.62
N TRP A 843 26.53 -17.18 14.97
CA TRP A 843 25.89 -17.92 16.05
C TRP A 843 26.29 -17.38 17.43
N HIS A 844 25.30 -17.11 18.27
CA HIS A 844 25.48 -16.70 19.66
C HIS A 844 25.49 -17.91 20.59
N SER A 845 24.56 -18.85 20.40
CA SER A 845 24.41 -20.03 21.26
C SER A 845 24.02 -21.29 20.46
N PRO A 846 24.91 -21.81 19.61
CA PRO A 846 24.64 -23.03 18.85
C PRO A 846 24.53 -24.25 19.79
N LYS A 847 23.67 -25.22 19.47
CA LYS A 847 23.59 -26.51 20.17
C LYS A 847 24.96 -27.20 20.15
N GLU A 848 25.32 -27.89 21.23
CA GLU A 848 26.67 -28.46 21.42
C GLU A 848 27.11 -29.40 20.29
N ASP A 849 26.19 -30.20 19.75
CA ASP A 849 26.47 -31.11 18.66
C ASP A 849 26.74 -30.38 17.32
N LEU A 850 26.01 -29.30 17.04
CA LEU A 850 26.26 -28.42 15.91
C LEU A 850 27.60 -27.68 16.08
N LYS A 851 27.88 -27.19 17.29
CA LYS A 851 29.15 -26.53 17.65
C LYS A 851 30.35 -27.46 17.44
N GLU A 852 30.25 -28.73 17.83
CA GLU A 852 31.28 -29.74 17.57
C GLU A 852 31.48 -29.95 16.06
N THR A 853 30.40 -29.92 15.28
CA THR A 853 30.45 -30.06 13.83
C THR A 853 31.16 -28.86 13.18
N PHE A 854 30.87 -27.64 13.61
CA PHE A 854 31.60 -26.44 13.18
C PHE A 854 33.09 -26.54 13.50
N HIS A 855 33.43 -26.97 14.72
CA HIS A 855 34.81 -27.17 15.14
C HIS A 855 35.54 -28.17 14.22
N LYS A 856 34.93 -29.31 13.90
CA LYS A 856 35.51 -30.31 12.98
C LYS A 856 35.78 -29.75 11.59
N ILE A 857 34.86 -28.98 11.02
CA ILE A 857 35.02 -28.39 9.69
C ILE A 857 36.12 -27.32 9.68
N LEU A 858 36.11 -26.41 10.66
CA LEU A 858 37.11 -25.33 10.77
C LEU A 858 38.53 -25.89 10.97
N HIS A 859 38.71 -26.82 11.90
CA HIS A 859 40.01 -27.47 12.11
C HIS A 859 40.42 -28.36 10.94
N GLY A 860 39.46 -29.04 10.30
CA GLY A 860 39.72 -29.82 9.09
C GLY A 860 40.28 -28.97 7.96
N PHE A 861 39.68 -27.81 7.70
CA PHE A 861 40.18 -26.86 6.69
C PHE A 861 41.56 -26.30 7.06
N LYS A 862 41.75 -25.88 8.31
CA LYS A 862 43.06 -25.39 8.82
C LYS A 862 44.17 -26.44 8.62
N MET A 863 43.88 -27.70 8.93
CA MET A 863 44.81 -28.82 8.72
C MET A 863 45.12 -29.05 7.23
N GLN A 864 44.12 -28.90 6.36
CA GLN A 864 44.27 -29.11 4.92
C GLN A 864 45.13 -28.04 4.24
N VAL A 865 44.95 -26.76 4.61
CA VAL A 865 45.74 -25.66 4.02
C VAL A 865 47.10 -25.49 4.70
N GLY A 866 47.25 -25.94 5.95
CA GLY A 866 48.45 -25.80 6.77
C GLY A 866 48.52 -24.46 7.51
N GLU A 867 49.26 -24.43 8.63
CA GLU A 867 49.30 -23.29 9.57
C GLU A 867 49.70 -21.95 8.91
N GLU A 868 50.68 -21.95 8.01
CA GLU A 868 51.14 -20.71 7.35
C GLU A 868 50.09 -20.14 6.39
N ASN A 869 49.45 -21.00 5.59
CA ASN A 869 48.38 -20.57 4.68
C ASN A 869 47.11 -20.18 5.43
N TRP A 870 46.77 -20.90 6.50
CA TRP A 870 45.66 -20.51 7.38
C TRP A 870 45.89 -19.15 8.01
N ARG A 871 47.12 -18.86 8.46
CA ARG A 871 47.47 -17.55 9.01
C ARG A 871 47.34 -16.45 7.95
N ASN A 872 47.80 -16.70 6.73
CA ASN A 872 47.65 -15.75 5.61
C ASN A 872 46.18 -15.53 5.22
N PHE A 873 45.36 -16.58 5.28
CA PHE A 873 43.92 -16.52 5.00
C PHE A 873 43.15 -15.78 6.11
N SER A 874 43.33 -16.16 7.36
CA SER A 874 42.67 -15.54 8.53
C SER A 874 43.11 -14.09 8.80
N ASN A 875 44.21 -13.62 8.21
CA ASN A 875 44.58 -12.21 8.23
C ASN A 875 43.68 -11.33 7.36
N GLN A 876 42.89 -11.91 6.46
CA GLN A 876 41.91 -11.19 5.64
C GLN A 876 40.59 -10.95 6.40
N PHE A 877 40.40 -11.61 7.55
CA PHE A 877 39.16 -11.50 8.33
C PHE A 877 39.09 -10.16 9.06
N PRO A 878 37.88 -9.55 9.16
CA PRO A 878 37.64 -8.47 10.11
C PRO A 878 38.02 -8.89 11.52
N GLN A 879 38.56 -7.96 12.32
CA GLN A 879 39.00 -8.22 13.68
C GLN A 879 37.92 -8.89 14.56
N PRO A 880 36.64 -8.46 14.54
CA PRO A 880 35.59 -9.11 15.33
C PRO A 880 35.35 -10.58 14.95
N LEU A 881 35.42 -10.89 13.65
CA LEU A 881 35.25 -12.26 13.14
C LEU A 881 36.38 -13.16 13.66
N LYS A 882 37.62 -12.67 13.58
CA LYS A 882 38.81 -13.40 14.04
C LYS A 882 38.74 -13.71 15.54
N GLU A 883 38.33 -12.73 16.34
CA GLU A 883 38.18 -12.91 17.79
C GLU A 883 37.06 -13.90 18.13
N ARG A 884 35.91 -13.83 17.47
CA ARG A 884 34.82 -14.80 17.67
C ARG A 884 35.24 -16.22 17.34
N LEU A 885 35.91 -16.42 16.20
CA LEU A 885 36.34 -17.76 15.79
C LEU A 885 37.40 -18.34 16.73
N ALA A 886 38.36 -17.52 17.18
CA ALA A 886 39.37 -17.93 18.14
C ALA A 886 38.74 -18.29 19.51
N ASN A 887 37.81 -17.47 20.01
CA ASN A 887 37.17 -17.68 21.31
C ASN A 887 36.22 -18.88 21.30
N SER A 888 35.44 -19.05 20.23
CA SER A 888 34.39 -20.07 20.17
C SER A 888 34.89 -21.44 19.67
N TYR A 889 35.91 -21.46 18.79
CA TYR A 889 36.34 -22.68 18.09
C TYR A 889 37.86 -22.92 18.10
N GLY A 890 38.67 -21.98 18.57
CA GLY A 890 40.13 -22.15 18.72
C GLY A 890 40.92 -22.24 17.41
N VAL A 891 40.44 -21.57 16.34
CA VAL A 891 41.10 -21.55 15.01
C VAL A 891 41.69 -20.20 14.64
#